data_AF-A0A0D7W5A5-F1
#
_entry.id   AF-A0A0D7W5A5-F1
#
_cell.length_a   1.000
_cell.length_b   1.000
_cell.length_c   1.000
_cell.angle_alpha   90.00
_cell.angle_beta   90.00
_cell.angle_gamma   90.00
#
_symmetry.space_group_name_H-M   'P 1'
#
loop_
_entity.id
_entity.type
_entity.pdbx_description
1 polymer ?
#
loop_
_entity_poly.entity_id
_entity_poly.type
_entity_poly.pdbx_seq_one_letter_code
_entity_poly.pdbx_strand_id
1 'polypeptide(L)'
;MKLNKLFVFALLTLYSFATAVAQEGDQILDGIGETGLIARYVFDENTKDWSRNNLHAEIKNATTEFVKDKLFKSALVLPAKSKAYISIPSQTLNSVESLSITGWIWLKSNADNQVIFDFGKSSKSHVYISTTNSGKGIQSDIVSETEGTFKTTSEGLVADRWNHFAVTIDIADETFTTYINGKRLSETKIDELELEKLFNTSNGNNELYIGKSIADNGGSLDANLHDFRVYRIALSNRQVRRIFFNALGMENQVNERHNENDNLHAFAEDTPQLYNQFLTAVEDVQVETALGHLPRLPRTLPATYSNGVPGPEVRIIWPAPTDNSATLKAGEYTVTGKISGSNITPKAIVTVKASTETSTPNRALEAFNLEDVSLDSDTHGHQSKFIENRDKFVNTLAETNPDAFLYMFRNAFGQPQPDGAKPLGVWDSQETKLRGHATGHYLTAIAQAYASTGYDKALKQNFADKMDYMVNTLYTLSELSGNPKTSGGAHVSDPTKVPFGPNKTAFDSDLSDEGIRTDYWNWGKGFISAYPPDQFIMLEAGATYGGQKTQVWAPYYTLHKILAGLMDIYEVSGNQKALDVAKGMGTWVHARLSQLPTETLISMWNRYIAGEFGGMNEAMARLYRITNDSSYLEVAQLFDNIKVFFGDANHSHGLAKNVDTFRGLHANQHIPQIMGALEMYRDTNSPEYFHVADNFWYMTTNDYMYSIGGVAGARNPANAECFTKEPSTLYENGLSAGGQNETCATYNMLKLSRNLFLFEQRTELMDYYEQGLYNHILASVAEDSPANTYHVPLRPSSIKQFGNPNMTGFTCCNGTAIESSTKFQNSIYFKSDDNNTLYVNLYVPSTLNWRERKVQVVQTTAFPKEDETRLTINGKGKFSVKVRVPHWATNGFTVKINGKTQKVNAVPGTYLTLKCKWKKGDVIDLKIPFQFHLQPIMDQQNIASLFYGPILLAAQEDEPRKEWRKVTLDAKNLNESITGNPENLEFTIDGVTYKPFYDSYGRHSVYLDVTLK
;
A
#
# COMPACT_ATOMS: atom_id res chain seq x y z
N MET A 1 8.32 70.25 -33.84
CA MET A 1 9.65 70.47 -33.22
C MET A 1 9.91 69.32 -32.26
N LYS A 2 10.95 68.50 -32.52
CA LYS A 2 11.78 67.62 -31.64
C LYS A 2 11.32 67.39 -30.17
N LEU A 3 11.47 66.27 -29.46
CA LEU A 3 12.11 64.95 -29.60
C LEU A 3 11.71 64.09 -28.36
N ASN A 4 11.66 62.76 -28.50
CA ASN A 4 11.95 61.69 -27.53
C ASN A 4 11.22 61.56 -26.16
N LYS A 5 10.48 60.45 -25.99
CA LYS A 5 10.84 59.32 -25.09
C LYS A 5 9.94 58.10 -25.36
N LEU A 6 10.55 57.00 -25.79
CA LEU A 6 9.95 55.66 -25.87
C LEU A 6 9.67 55.14 -24.46
N PHE A 7 8.49 54.59 -24.22
CA PHE A 7 8.24 53.57 -23.20
C PHE A 7 7.68 52.33 -23.89
N VAL A 8 8.47 51.25 -23.91
CA VAL A 8 8.04 49.92 -24.33
C VAL A 8 7.36 49.27 -23.13
N PHE A 9 6.07 48.96 -23.24
CA PHE A 9 5.36 48.10 -22.32
C PHE A 9 5.68 46.64 -22.69
N ALA A 10 6.46 45.96 -21.86
CA ALA A 10 6.57 44.50 -21.87
C ALA A 10 5.46 43.93 -20.98
N LEU A 11 4.52 43.21 -21.59
CA LEU A 11 3.58 42.33 -20.88
C LEU A 11 4.39 41.18 -20.27
N LEU A 12 4.58 41.20 -18.94
CA LEU A 12 5.03 40.05 -18.17
C LEU A 12 3.79 39.20 -17.84
N THR A 13 3.60 38.12 -18.60
CA THR A 13 2.79 36.98 -18.18
C THR A 13 3.42 36.37 -16.94
N LEU A 14 2.88 36.69 -15.76
CA LEU A 14 3.18 35.99 -14.52
C LEU A 14 2.54 34.60 -14.60
N TYR A 15 3.34 33.61 -15.00
CA TYR A 15 3.08 32.22 -14.66
C TYR A 15 3.21 32.10 -13.13
N SER A 16 2.09 31.99 -12.43
CA SER A 16 2.07 31.61 -11.02
C SER A 16 2.42 30.13 -10.93
N PHE A 17 3.67 29.82 -10.58
CA PHE A 17 4.02 28.49 -10.10
C PHE A 17 3.31 28.27 -8.77
N ALA A 18 2.23 27.48 -8.77
CA ALA A 18 1.62 26.97 -7.56
C ALA A 18 2.56 25.90 -6.98
N THR A 19 3.36 26.27 -5.98
CA THR A 19 4.11 25.31 -5.16
C THR A 19 3.13 24.57 -4.24
N ALA A 20 2.59 23.44 -4.70
CA ALA A 20 1.96 22.47 -3.80
C ALA A 20 3.06 21.79 -2.98
N VAL A 21 3.13 22.13 -1.70
CA VAL A 21 4.09 21.62 -0.71
C VAL A 21 3.72 20.16 -0.40
N ALA A 22 4.65 19.21 -0.59
CA ALA A 22 4.41 17.83 -0.13
C ALA A 22 4.28 17.83 1.40
N GLN A 23 3.37 17.01 1.92
CA GLN A 23 2.95 17.08 3.31
C GLN A 23 4.14 16.88 4.26
N GLU A 24 4.32 17.81 5.19
CA GLU A 24 5.48 17.88 6.08
C GLU A 24 5.49 16.73 7.10
N GLY A 25 6.62 16.04 7.22
CA GLY A 25 6.90 15.02 8.22
C GLY A 25 8.41 14.90 8.50
N ASP A 26 8.78 14.62 9.76
CA ASP A 26 10.18 14.62 10.23
C ASP A 26 11.07 13.56 9.54
N GLN A 27 10.50 12.55 8.89
CA GLN A 27 11.25 11.50 8.19
C GLN A 27 11.45 11.78 6.68
N ILE A 28 10.77 12.79 6.13
CA ILE A 28 10.87 13.21 4.72
C ILE A 28 12.03 14.21 4.51
N LEU A 29 12.68 14.65 5.60
CA LEU A 29 13.67 15.73 5.59
C LEU A 29 14.84 15.51 4.62
N ASP A 30 15.26 14.26 4.37
CA ASP A 30 16.36 13.93 3.44
C ASP A 30 15.92 13.63 2.00
N GLY A 31 14.61 13.70 1.71
CA GLY A 31 14.06 13.38 0.38
C GLY A 31 14.27 11.91 0.00
N ILE A 32 14.34 11.05 1.01
CA ILE A 32 14.38 9.60 0.90
C ILE A 32 13.06 9.10 1.48
N GLY A 33 12.30 8.32 0.70
CA GLY A 33 11.01 7.79 1.16
C GLY A 33 11.17 6.91 2.39
N GLU A 34 10.18 6.93 3.28
CA GLU A 34 10.21 6.25 4.59
C GLU A 34 10.46 4.74 4.47
N THR A 35 9.92 4.12 3.43
CA THR A 35 10.07 2.68 3.16
C THR A 35 11.52 2.30 2.85
N GLY A 36 12.34 3.25 2.38
CA GLY A 36 13.74 3.02 2.08
C GLY A 36 14.63 2.93 3.33
N LEU A 37 14.22 3.53 4.45
CA LEU A 37 14.97 3.51 5.73
C LEU A 37 14.61 2.27 6.54
N ILE A 38 15.62 1.45 6.85
CA ILE A 38 15.44 0.26 7.69
C ILE A 38 15.55 0.62 9.17
N ALA A 39 16.64 1.29 9.56
CA ALA A 39 16.92 1.64 10.96
C ALA A 39 17.76 2.92 11.04
N ARG A 40 17.55 3.71 12.09
CA ARG A 40 18.28 4.96 12.36
C ARG A 40 18.59 5.08 13.85
N TYR A 41 19.86 5.13 14.20
CA TYR A 41 20.34 5.29 15.57
C TYR A 41 20.99 6.65 15.72
N VAL A 42 20.24 7.61 16.31
CA VAL A 42 20.73 8.99 16.51
C VAL A 42 21.85 9.03 17.54
N PHE A 43 21.82 8.13 18.54
CA PHE A 43 22.72 8.15 19.71
C PHE A 43 22.57 9.41 20.58
N ASP A 44 21.33 9.86 20.74
CA ASP A 44 20.94 10.90 21.67
C ASP A 44 20.54 10.27 23.01
N GLU A 45 21.54 10.03 23.87
CA GLU A 45 21.41 9.44 25.22
C GLU A 45 20.87 7.99 25.28
N ASN A 46 20.61 7.33 24.14
CA ASN A 46 20.17 5.94 24.04
C ASN A 46 20.60 5.28 22.71
N THR A 47 20.35 3.97 22.57
CA THR A 47 20.57 3.19 21.33
C THR A 47 19.26 2.81 20.63
N LYS A 48 18.23 3.63 20.81
CA LYS A 48 16.91 3.41 20.21
C LYS A 48 16.98 3.56 18.69
N ASP A 49 16.22 2.72 18.00
CA ASP A 49 15.90 2.91 16.58
C ASP A 49 14.80 3.97 16.43
N TRP A 50 15.09 5.01 15.66
CA TRP A 50 14.24 6.14 15.34
C TRP A 50 13.47 5.97 14.03
N SER A 51 13.65 4.84 13.33
CA SER A 51 12.82 4.45 12.20
C SER A 51 11.43 3.98 12.67
N ARG A 52 10.53 3.74 11.71
CA ARG A 52 9.22 3.14 11.99
C ARG A 52 9.29 1.64 12.35
N ASN A 53 10.44 0.97 12.22
CA ASN A 53 10.56 -0.49 12.35
C ASN A 53 10.94 -0.97 13.77
N ASN A 54 11.33 -0.06 14.66
CA ASN A 54 11.60 -0.32 16.08
C ASN A 54 12.70 -1.38 16.32
N LEU A 55 13.76 -1.38 15.50
CA LEU A 55 14.87 -2.34 15.56
C LEU A 55 15.96 -1.87 16.54
N HIS A 56 15.66 -1.79 17.84
CA HIS A 56 16.59 -1.21 18.84
C HIS A 56 17.93 -1.93 18.92
N ALA A 57 19.01 -1.16 19.03
CA ALA A 57 20.35 -1.68 19.17
C ALA A 57 20.75 -1.87 20.65
N GLU A 58 21.69 -2.77 20.90
CA GLU A 58 22.19 -3.08 22.24
C GLU A 58 23.68 -2.74 22.36
N ILE A 59 24.06 -2.10 23.48
CA ILE A 59 25.48 -1.90 23.82
C ILE A 59 26.02 -3.20 24.43
N LYS A 60 27.17 -3.63 23.94
CA LYS A 60 27.89 -4.81 24.42
C LYS A 60 29.24 -4.39 24.98
N ASN A 61 29.62 -4.99 26.12
CA ASN A 61 30.76 -4.65 26.97
C ASN A 61 30.64 -3.25 27.63
N ALA A 62 30.60 -3.21 28.95
CA ALA A 62 29.79 -2.26 29.72
C ALA A 62 30.37 -0.84 29.97
N THR A 63 31.41 -0.40 29.26
CA THR A 63 32.01 0.93 29.49
C THR A 63 31.86 1.84 28.27
N THR A 64 30.67 2.39 28.09
CA THR A 64 30.34 3.46 27.14
C THR A 64 29.70 4.63 27.86
N GLU A 65 29.82 5.83 27.31
CA GLU A 65 29.14 7.03 27.82
C GLU A 65 28.54 7.83 26.68
N PHE A 66 27.49 8.61 26.97
CA PHE A 66 26.99 9.63 26.06
C PHE A 66 27.57 10.97 26.48
N VAL A 67 28.21 11.67 25.54
CA VAL A 67 28.85 12.97 25.80
C VAL A 67 28.13 14.08 25.05
N LYS A 68 28.08 15.26 25.66
CA LYS A 68 27.56 16.46 24.99
C LYS A 68 28.45 16.83 23.82
N ASP A 69 27.84 17.02 22.65
CA ASP A 69 28.50 17.43 21.43
C ASP A 69 27.98 18.80 20.96
N LYS A 70 28.88 19.63 20.42
CA LYS A 70 28.53 21.01 20.00
C LYS A 70 27.71 21.04 18.72
N LEU A 71 27.88 20.05 17.84
CA LEU A 71 27.18 19.96 16.56
C LEU A 71 25.88 19.17 16.71
N PHE A 72 25.92 18.04 17.42
CA PHE A 72 24.84 17.05 17.44
C PHE A 72 24.10 16.89 18.76
N LYS A 73 24.35 17.77 19.74
CA LYS A 73 23.84 17.73 21.14
C LYS A 73 24.40 16.57 21.96
N SER A 74 24.35 15.33 21.47
CA SER A 74 24.85 14.11 22.11
C SER A 74 25.55 13.19 21.11
N ALA A 75 26.56 12.46 21.57
CA ALA A 75 27.20 11.38 20.83
C ALA A 75 27.57 10.21 21.76
N LEU A 76 27.51 8.99 21.22
CA LEU A 76 27.92 7.78 21.94
C LEU A 76 29.44 7.57 21.84
N VAL A 77 30.09 7.35 22.96
CA VAL A 77 31.53 7.06 23.04
C VAL A 77 31.78 5.56 23.08
N LEU A 78 32.59 5.06 22.14
CA LEU A 78 33.18 3.72 22.16
C LEU A 78 34.69 3.84 22.46
N PRO A 79 35.15 3.56 23.70
CA PRO A 79 36.56 3.69 24.05
C PRO A 79 37.34 2.40 23.78
N ALA A 80 38.52 2.53 23.15
CA ALA A 80 39.38 1.39 22.78
C ALA A 80 39.60 0.35 23.89
N LYS A 81 39.80 0.82 25.13
CA LYS A 81 40.14 -0.02 26.30
C LYS A 81 39.01 -0.96 26.72
N SER A 82 37.76 -0.55 26.52
CA SER A 82 36.58 -1.31 26.94
C SER A 82 36.19 -2.43 25.97
N LYS A 83 36.68 -2.35 24.73
CA LYS A 83 36.20 -3.14 23.59
C LYS A 83 34.65 -3.10 23.48
N ALA A 84 34.05 -1.98 23.84
CA ALA A 84 32.63 -1.76 23.69
C ALA A 84 32.23 -1.69 22.22
N TYR A 85 31.08 -2.25 21.91
CA TYR A 85 30.52 -2.25 20.56
C TYR A 85 29.00 -2.26 20.63
N ILE A 86 28.36 -2.00 19.50
CA ILE A 86 26.91 -2.00 19.35
C ILE A 86 26.52 -3.23 18.54
N SER A 87 25.50 -3.95 18.99
CA SER A 87 24.85 -5.02 18.24
C SER A 87 23.47 -4.55 17.79
N ILE A 88 23.16 -4.75 16.52
CA ILE A 88 21.86 -4.44 15.92
C ILE A 88 21.07 -5.75 15.72
N PRO A 89 19.71 -5.76 15.78
CA PRO A 89 18.93 -6.98 15.59
C PRO A 89 19.17 -7.61 14.21
N SER A 90 19.38 -8.93 14.15
CA SER A 90 19.76 -9.64 12.92
C SER A 90 18.76 -9.46 11.78
N GLN A 91 17.47 -9.30 12.10
CA GLN A 91 16.39 -9.06 11.13
C GLN A 91 16.49 -7.71 10.40
N THR A 92 17.40 -6.82 10.78
CA THR A 92 17.60 -5.53 10.11
C THR A 92 17.91 -5.71 8.62
N LEU A 93 18.67 -6.74 8.26
CA LEU A 93 19.00 -7.01 6.85
C LEU A 93 18.09 -8.07 6.21
N ASN A 94 16.90 -8.30 6.77
CA ASN A 94 15.92 -9.14 6.10
C ASN A 94 15.43 -8.45 4.82
N SER A 95 15.25 -9.26 3.77
CA SER A 95 14.60 -8.84 2.53
C SER A 95 15.26 -7.66 1.82
N VAL A 96 16.59 -7.49 1.91
CA VAL A 96 17.33 -6.41 1.22
C VAL A 96 17.87 -6.88 -0.12
N GLU A 97 17.64 -6.08 -1.17
CA GLU A 97 18.24 -6.31 -2.50
C GLU A 97 19.40 -5.35 -2.77
N SER A 98 19.40 -4.16 -2.20
CA SER A 98 20.53 -3.25 -2.18
C SER A 98 20.66 -2.64 -0.79
N LEU A 99 21.86 -2.19 -0.45
CA LEU A 99 22.18 -1.79 0.91
C LEU A 99 22.97 -0.50 0.90
N SER A 100 22.54 0.48 1.68
CA SER A 100 23.39 1.62 2.03
C SER A 100 23.49 1.78 3.53
N ILE A 101 24.70 2.05 4.02
CA ILE A 101 24.98 2.29 5.43
C ILE A 101 25.68 3.63 5.54
N THR A 102 25.19 4.51 6.41
CA THR A 102 25.75 5.85 6.61
C THR A 102 25.93 6.13 8.11
N GLY A 103 26.84 7.01 8.46
CA GLY A 103 26.98 7.43 9.86
C GLY A 103 27.99 8.53 10.07
N TRP A 104 27.88 9.21 11.21
CA TRP A 104 28.87 10.17 11.66
C TRP A 104 29.83 9.52 12.65
N ILE A 105 31.12 9.79 12.43
CA ILE A 105 32.21 9.28 13.26
C ILE A 105 33.22 10.36 13.59
N TRP A 106 33.61 10.43 14.86
CA TRP A 106 34.76 11.19 15.34
C TRP A 106 35.81 10.21 15.85
N LEU A 107 36.86 9.97 15.07
CA LEU A 107 37.96 9.11 15.50
C LEU A 107 38.84 9.81 16.54
N LYS A 108 39.14 9.11 17.64
CA LYS A 108 40.03 9.61 18.72
C LYS A 108 41.49 9.23 18.53
N SER A 109 41.76 8.27 17.66
CA SER A 109 43.11 7.83 17.34
C SER A 109 43.27 7.51 15.85
N ASN A 110 44.49 7.69 15.38
CA ASN A 110 44.92 7.36 14.01
C ASN A 110 45.41 5.89 13.89
N ALA A 111 44.90 4.99 14.74
CA ALA A 111 45.25 3.58 14.66
C ALA A 111 44.63 2.95 13.41
N ASP A 112 45.39 2.06 12.75
CA ASP A 112 44.90 1.25 11.63
C ASP A 112 44.06 0.07 12.12
N ASN A 113 43.23 -0.47 11.22
CA ASN A 113 42.35 -1.61 11.45
C ASN A 113 41.30 -1.40 12.54
N GLN A 114 40.93 -0.16 12.85
CA GLN A 114 39.77 0.12 13.69
C GLN A 114 38.50 -0.09 12.85
N VAL A 115 37.66 -1.05 13.24
CA VAL A 115 36.46 -1.42 12.48
C VAL A 115 35.28 -0.52 12.86
N ILE A 116 34.76 0.25 11.91
CA ILE A 116 33.64 1.16 12.14
C ILE A 116 32.33 0.36 12.21
N PHE A 117 32.07 -0.51 11.23
CA PHE A 117 31.03 -1.54 11.30
C PHE A 117 31.47 -2.79 10.53
N ASP A 118 30.85 -3.92 10.87
CA ASP A 118 31.07 -5.22 10.23
C ASP A 118 29.79 -6.06 10.31
N PHE A 119 29.14 -6.25 9.15
CA PHE A 119 27.83 -6.87 9.01
C PHE A 119 27.94 -8.11 8.11
N GLY A 120 27.44 -9.26 8.55
CA GLY A 120 27.45 -10.47 7.73
C GLY A 120 26.92 -11.71 8.42
N LYS A 121 26.90 -12.84 7.71
CA LYS A 121 26.56 -14.15 8.29
C LYS A 121 27.77 -14.85 8.95
N SER A 122 28.99 -14.47 8.55
CA SER A 122 30.24 -14.98 9.13
C SER A 122 31.43 -14.11 8.73
N SER A 123 32.61 -14.38 9.29
CA SER A 123 33.87 -13.71 8.93
C SER A 123 34.35 -13.97 7.49
N LYS A 124 33.70 -14.88 6.77
CA LYS A 124 33.95 -15.14 5.34
C LYS A 124 32.89 -14.55 4.42
N SER A 125 31.85 -13.96 4.98
CA SER A 125 30.67 -13.49 4.24
C SER A 125 30.08 -12.30 4.95
N HIS A 126 30.68 -11.14 4.69
CA HIS A 126 30.38 -9.89 5.38
C HIS A 126 30.80 -8.67 4.54
N VAL A 127 30.27 -7.51 4.92
CA VAL A 127 30.74 -6.20 4.49
C VAL A 127 31.20 -5.44 5.72
N TYR A 128 32.38 -4.84 5.64
CA TYR A 128 32.93 -4.07 6.74
C TYR A 128 33.65 -2.84 6.23
N ILE A 129 33.91 -1.94 7.18
CA ILE A 129 34.66 -0.71 6.95
C ILE A 129 35.65 -0.52 8.09
N SER A 130 36.89 -0.18 7.76
CA SER A 130 37.97 -0.02 8.72
C SER A 130 38.89 1.13 8.37
N THR A 131 39.64 1.60 9.37
CA THR A 131 40.69 2.61 9.17
C THR A 131 41.95 2.00 8.55
N THR A 132 42.62 2.78 7.70
CA THR A 132 43.90 2.41 7.08
C THR A 132 44.81 3.65 6.96
N ASN A 133 46.05 3.46 6.51
CA ASN A 133 47.05 4.51 6.28
C ASN A 133 47.27 5.41 7.52
N SER A 134 47.59 4.79 8.66
CA SER A 134 47.66 5.46 9.96
C SER A 134 46.41 6.30 10.25
N GLY A 135 45.23 5.70 10.07
CA GLY A 135 43.94 6.34 10.34
C GLY A 135 43.52 7.50 9.42
N LYS A 136 44.30 7.79 8.36
CA LYS A 136 43.98 8.84 7.37
C LYS A 136 43.18 8.33 6.17
N GLY A 137 43.15 7.02 5.99
CA GLY A 137 42.40 6.34 4.96
C GLY A 137 41.27 5.51 5.55
N ILE A 138 40.34 5.15 4.68
CA ILE A 138 39.27 4.20 4.95
C ILE A 138 39.32 3.09 3.91
N GLN A 139 39.09 1.86 4.38
CA GLN A 139 38.95 0.68 3.57
C GLN A 139 37.57 0.11 3.81
N SER A 140 36.78 -0.03 2.76
CA SER A 140 35.51 -0.75 2.80
C SER A 140 35.65 -1.97 1.91
N ASP A 141 35.40 -3.15 2.48
CA ASP A 141 35.55 -4.43 1.80
C ASP A 141 34.26 -5.25 1.91
N ILE A 142 33.95 -5.96 0.84
CA ILE A 142 32.98 -7.06 0.83
C ILE A 142 33.79 -8.35 0.71
N VAL A 143 33.62 -9.27 1.67
CA VAL A 143 34.18 -10.61 1.59
C VAL A 143 33.02 -11.57 1.38
N SER A 144 33.08 -12.34 0.30
CA SER A 144 32.15 -13.42 -0.02
C SER A 144 32.93 -14.74 -0.08
N GLU A 145 32.35 -15.79 0.50
CA GLU A 145 32.98 -17.12 0.49
C GLU A 145 33.02 -17.69 -0.94
N THR A 146 32.06 -17.30 -1.79
CA THR A 146 31.92 -17.78 -3.17
C THR A 146 32.47 -16.80 -4.19
N GLU A 147 32.24 -15.50 -4.01
CA GLU A 147 32.54 -14.47 -5.03
C GLU A 147 33.88 -13.74 -4.82
N GLY A 148 34.63 -14.10 -3.77
CA GLY A 148 35.91 -13.47 -3.46
C GLY A 148 35.78 -12.16 -2.68
N THR A 149 36.71 -11.23 -2.87
CA THR A 149 36.77 -9.98 -2.09
C THR A 149 36.78 -8.75 -2.98
N PHE A 150 35.84 -7.85 -2.73
CA PHE A 150 35.72 -6.56 -3.41
C PHE A 150 36.17 -5.47 -2.46
N LYS A 151 37.05 -4.57 -2.93
CA LYS A 151 37.67 -3.56 -2.07
C LYS A 151 37.47 -2.17 -2.61
N THR A 152 37.27 -1.23 -1.71
CA THR A 152 37.35 0.20 -1.99
C THR A 152 38.25 0.84 -0.95
N THR A 153 39.27 1.56 -1.39
CA THR A 153 40.14 2.35 -0.51
C THR A 153 40.04 3.80 -0.88
N SER A 154 40.11 4.68 0.12
CA SER A 154 40.16 6.12 -0.13
C SER A 154 40.82 6.88 1.01
N GLU A 155 41.33 8.07 0.70
CA GLU A 155 41.81 9.04 1.69
C GLU A 155 40.72 10.06 2.00
N GLY A 156 40.68 10.58 3.24
CA GLY A 156 39.75 11.66 3.58
C GLY A 156 39.15 11.59 4.98
N LEU A 157 39.42 10.50 5.70
CA LEU A 157 39.09 10.37 7.12
C LEU A 157 40.18 11.09 7.94
N VAL A 158 39.79 11.95 8.86
CA VAL A 158 40.74 12.70 9.70
C VAL A 158 40.31 12.59 11.15
N ALA A 159 41.21 12.14 12.01
CA ALA A 159 40.96 12.09 13.46
C ALA A 159 40.74 13.48 14.06
N ASP A 160 40.19 13.50 15.27
CA ASP A 160 39.91 14.72 16.03
C ASP A 160 38.93 15.70 15.35
N ARG A 161 38.05 15.17 14.49
CA ARG A 161 36.87 15.88 13.95
C ARG A 161 35.77 14.91 13.53
N TRP A 162 34.56 15.43 13.36
CA TRP A 162 33.45 14.71 12.74
C TRP A 162 33.72 14.45 11.25
N ASN A 163 33.55 13.21 10.82
CA ASN A 163 33.47 12.81 9.43
C ASN A 163 32.16 12.03 9.22
N HIS A 164 31.53 12.18 8.07
CA HIS A 164 30.40 11.36 7.66
C HIS A 164 30.89 10.31 6.68
N PHE A 165 30.64 9.04 6.95
CA PHE A 165 30.89 7.96 6.00
C PHE A 165 29.59 7.48 5.38
N ALA A 166 29.66 6.99 4.15
CA ALA A 166 28.62 6.14 3.60
C ALA A 166 29.23 5.07 2.71
N VAL A 167 28.62 3.90 2.69
CA VAL A 167 28.86 2.87 1.68
C VAL A 167 27.54 2.49 1.03
N THR A 168 27.59 2.18 -0.26
CA THR A 168 26.45 1.74 -1.05
C THR A 168 26.83 0.50 -1.82
N ILE A 169 26.06 -0.57 -1.64
CA ILE A 169 26.09 -1.79 -2.43
C ILE A 169 24.84 -1.75 -3.32
N ASP A 170 25.06 -1.52 -4.61
CA ASP A 170 24.02 -1.50 -5.63
C ASP A 170 24.12 -2.77 -6.47
N ILE A 171 23.24 -3.73 -6.18
CA ILE A 171 23.21 -5.02 -6.89
C ILE A 171 22.70 -4.84 -8.32
N ALA A 172 21.79 -3.88 -8.54
CA ALA A 172 21.33 -3.59 -9.89
C ALA A 172 22.46 -2.96 -10.72
N ASP A 173 23.23 -2.03 -10.14
CA ASP A 173 24.36 -1.38 -10.82
C ASP A 173 25.67 -2.15 -10.84
N GLU A 174 25.72 -3.26 -10.10
CA GLU A 174 26.92 -4.03 -9.79
C GLU A 174 28.03 -3.11 -9.28
N THR A 175 27.69 -2.15 -8.42
CA THR A 175 28.66 -1.20 -7.85
C THR A 175 28.72 -1.28 -6.34
N PHE A 176 29.95 -1.18 -5.83
CA PHE A 176 30.23 -0.92 -4.43
C PHE A 176 30.97 0.40 -4.31
N THR A 177 30.34 1.36 -3.64
CA THR A 177 30.77 2.77 -3.63
C THR A 177 30.99 3.26 -2.21
N THR A 178 32.12 3.92 -1.97
CA THR A 178 32.46 4.54 -0.68
C THR A 178 32.46 6.06 -0.80
N TYR A 179 31.88 6.69 0.22
CA TYR A 179 31.70 8.14 0.34
C TYR A 179 32.26 8.66 1.67
N ILE A 180 32.82 9.87 1.63
CA ILE A 180 33.17 10.62 2.84
C ILE A 180 32.68 12.06 2.69
N ASN A 181 32.05 12.60 3.73
CA ASN A 181 31.56 13.97 3.83
C ASN A 181 30.69 14.38 2.63
N GLY A 182 29.80 13.49 2.20
CA GLY A 182 28.89 13.71 1.07
C GLY A 182 29.51 13.59 -0.31
N LYS A 183 30.80 13.24 -0.43
CA LYS A 183 31.53 13.10 -1.69
C LYS A 183 31.84 11.62 -1.98
N ARG A 184 31.55 11.17 -3.20
CA ARG A 184 31.99 9.86 -3.72
C ARG A 184 33.51 9.84 -3.87
N LEU A 185 34.17 8.87 -3.23
CA LEU A 185 35.63 8.76 -3.24
C LEU A 185 36.15 7.60 -4.09
N SER A 186 35.50 6.44 -3.99
CA SER A 186 35.88 5.24 -4.74
C SER A 186 34.65 4.39 -5.07
N GLU A 187 34.76 3.65 -6.17
CA GLU A 187 33.74 2.77 -6.71
C GLU A 187 34.43 1.57 -7.34
N THR A 188 33.96 0.37 -7.02
CA THR A 188 34.47 -0.90 -7.54
C THR A 188 33.31 -1.71 -8.07
N LYS A 189 33.55 -2.49 -9.14
CA LYS A 189 32.56 -3.42 -9.68
C LYS A 189 32.41 -4.67 -8.81
N ILE A 190 31.17 -5.11 -8.64
CA ILE A 190 30.77 -6.28 -7.85
C ILE A 190 29.98 -7.26 -8.72
N ASP A 191 30.56 -7.60 -9.87
CA ASP A 191 29.97 -8.46 -10.88
C ASP A 191 29.43 -9.75 -10.22
N GLU A 192 28.18 -10.13 -10.53
CA GLU A 192 27.50 -11.35 -10.05
C GLU A 192 27.27 -11.46 -8.53
N LEU A 193 27.55 -10.41 -7.74
CA LEU A 193 27.29 -10.44 -6.30
C LEU A 193 25.78 -10.39 -6.01
N GLU A 194 25.30 -11.31 -5.16
CA GLU A 194 23.99 -11.22 -4.53
C GLU A 194 24.10 -11.02 -3.01
N LEU A 195 23.22 -10.20 -2.43
CA LEU A 195 23.26 -9.93 -0.98
C LEU A 195 23.00 -11.17 -0.12
N GLU A 196 22.31 -12.19 -0.63
CA GLU A 196 22.09 -13.46 0.07
C GLU A 196 23.38 -14.26 0.27
N LYS A 197 24.42 -13.98 -0.53
CA LYS A 197 25.76 -14.54 -0.30
C LYS A 197 26.41 -13.95 0.94
N LEU A 198 26.06 -12.71 1.32
CA LEU A 198 26.61 -12.01 2.48
C LEU A 198 25.73 -12.16 3.73
N PHE A 199 24.41 -12.17 3.56
CA PHE A 199 23.44 -12.12 4.65
C PHE A 199 22.41 -13.25 4.54
N ASN A 200 21.91 -13.69 5.69
CA ASN A 200 20.68 -14.47 5.74
C ASN A 200 19.49 -13.51 5.59
N THR A 201 18.90 -13.43 4.39
CA THR A 201 17.86 -12.45 4.04
C THR A 201 16.44 -12.88 4.40
N SER A 202 16.19 -14.17 4.64
CA SER A 202 14.83 -14.74 4.80
C SER A 202 14.42 -15.03 6.25
N ASN A 203 15.37 -15.39 7.13
CA ASN A 203 15.25 -15.47 8.60
C ASN A 203 16.51 -16.15 9.17
N GLY A 204 17.56 -15.39 9.47
CA GLY A 204 18.77 -15.97 10.03
C GLY A 204 19.53 -15.09 11.01
N ASN A 205 20.55 -15.69 11.61
CA ASN A 205 21.42 -15.04 12.59
C ASN A 205 22.52 -14.27 11.87
N ASN A 206 22.18 -13.10 11.34
CA ASN A 206 23.18 -12.13 10.90
C ASN A 206 23.87 -11.53 12.13
N GLU A 207 25.19 -11.38 12.06
CA GLU A 207 25.99 -10.63 13.00
C GLU A 207 26.13 -9.20 12.48
N LEU A 208 25.52 -8.24 13.18
CA LEU A 208 25.47 -6.83 12.76
C LEU A 208 26.11 -5.96 13.83
N TYR A 209 27.40 -5.69 13.70
CA TYR A 209 28.19 -4.99 14.72
C TYR A 209 28.64 -3.60 14.27
N ILE A 210 28.58 -2.62 15.18
CA ILE A 210 29.23 -1.31 15.03
C ILE A 210 30.35 -1.23 16.07
N GLY A 211 31.57 -0.96 15.64
CA GLY A 211 32.75 -0.86 16.51
C GLY A 211 33.49 -2.17 16.82
N LYS A 212 33.05 -3.30 16.23
CA LYS A 212 33.64 -4.64 16.39
C LYS A 212 33.68 -5.35 15.03
N SER A 213 34.73 -6.15 14.80
CA SER A 213 34.78 -7.06 13.67
C SER A 213 34.16 -8.42 13.97
N ILE A 214 33.57 -9.03 12.94
CA ILE A 214 33.18 -10.44 12.92
C ILE A 214 34.42 -11.33 12.79
N ALA A 215 35.47 -10.86 12.10
CA ALA A 215 36.74 -11.57 12.00
C ALA A 215 37.62 -11.35 13.24
N ASP A 216 38.31 -12.41 13.69
CA ASP A 216 39.13 -12.39 14.93
C ASP A 216 40.33 -11.43 14.90
N ASN A 217 40.63 -10.83 13.75
CA ASN A 217 41.80 -9.98 13.50
C ASN A 217 41.51 -8.47 13.45
N GLY A 218 40.25 -8.05 13.61
CA GLY A 218 39.87 -6.63 13.59
C GLY A 218 40.14 -5.89 14.92
N GLY A 219 40.64 -4.66 14.84
CA GLY A 219 40.85 -3.78 15.99
C GLY A 219 39.54 -3.17 16.51
N SER A 220 39.46 -2.94 17.83
CA SER A 220 38.33 -2.23 18.45
C SER A 220 38.31 -0.76 18.05
N LEU A 221 37.12 -0.21 17.84
CA LEU A 221 36.94 1.19 17.49
C LEU A 221 37.16 2.13 18.67
N ASP A 222 37.91 3.21 18.46
CA ASP A 222 38.07 4.32 19.41
C ASP A 222 37.48 5.61 18.84
N ALA A 223 36.19 5.82 19.07
CA ALA A 223 35.45 6.89 18.40
C ALA A 223 34.25 7.41 19.18
N ASN A 224 33.75 8.58 18.79
CA ASN A 224 32.38 8.99 19.05
C ASN A 224 31.52 8.70 17.82
N LEU A 225 30.29 8.24 18.02
CA LEU A 225 29.32 7.91 16.99
C LEU A 225 28.07 8.77 17.09
N HIS A 226 27.52 9.15 15.94
CA HIS A 226 26.24 9.86 15.84
C HIS A 226 25.49 9.44 14.55
N ASP A 227 24.16 9.43 14.61
CA ASP A 227 23.25 9.27 13.45
C ASP A 227 23.65 8.17 12.45
N PHE A 228 23.75 6.93 12.94
CA PHE A 228 24.02 5.74 12.12
C PHE A 228 22.74 5.24 11.46
N ARG A 229 22.76 4.98 10.15
CA ARG A 229 21.57 4.64 9.36
C ARG A 229 21.80 3.47 8.43
N VAL A 230 20.77 2.66 8.26
CA VAL A 230 20.74 1.51 7.34
C VAL A 230 19.56 1.67 6.40
N TYR A 231 19.81 1.57 5.10
CA TYR A 231 18.80 1.70 4.03
C TYR A 231 18.75 0.45 3.16
N ARG A 232 17.55 0.09 2.71
CA ARG A 232 17.31 -1.03 1.78
C ARG A 232 17.35 -0.64 0.31
N ILE A 233 17.88 0.54 0.02
CA ILE A 233 18.07 1.07 -1.32
C ILE A 233 19.53 1.47 -1.48
N ALA A 234 20.02 1.41 -2.71
CA ALA A 234 21.26 2.06 -3.07
C ALA A 234 21.05 3.58 -3.07
N LEU A 235 21.73 4.29 -2.16
CA LEU A 235 21.63 5.74 -2.09
C LEU A 235 22.48 6.37 -3.20
N SER A 236 21.84 7.22 -3.99
CA SER A 236 22.51 8.07 -4.98
C SER A 236 23.50 9.06 -4.35
N ASN A 237 24.47 9.51 -5.14
CA ASN A 237 25.37 10.62 -4.81
C ASN A 237 24.64 11.82 -4.16
N ARG A 238 23.47 12.19 -4.71
CA ARG A 238 22.66 13.32 -4.22
C ARG A 238 22.01 13.02 -2.87
N GLN A 239 21.54 11.79 -2.64
CA GLN A 239 20.95 11.40 -1.34
C GLN A 239 22.02 11.41 -0.24
N VAL A 240 23.19 10.82 -0.49
CA VAL A 240 24.31 10.83 0.47
C VAL A 240 24.76 12.25 0.77
N ARG A 241 24.84 13.10 -0.26
CA ARG A 241 25.16 14.53 -0.11
C ARG A 241 24.12 15.26 0.75
N ARG A 242 22.83 15.01 0.51
CA ARG A 242 21.73 15.66 1.24
C ARG A 242 21.72 15.26 2.72
N ILE A 243 21.87 13.97 3.03
CA ILE A 243 22.01 13.49 4.43
C ILE A 243 23.13 14.27 5.15
N PHE A 244 24.28 14.43 4.49
CA PHE A 244 25.41 15.17 5.04
C PHE A 244 25.10 16.65 5.28
N PHE A 245 24.59 17.38 4.29
CA PHE A 245 24.33 18.82 4.42
C PHE A 245 23.13 19.16 5.32
N ASN A 246 22.10 18.32 5.33
CA ASN A 246 20.95 18.47 6.23
C ASN A 246 21.36 18.38 7.69
N ALA A 247 22.22 17.40 8.04
CA ALA A 247 22.73 17.26 9.40
C ALA A 247 23.59 18.46 9.85
N LEU A 248 24.14 19.24 8.91
CA LEU A 248 24.87 20.48 9.19
C LEU A 248 23.99 21.74 9.18
N GLY A 249 22.68 21.62 8.94
CA GLY A 249 21.75 22.75 8.82
C GLY A 249 21.98 23.62 7.59
N MET A 250 22.59 23.07 6.52
CA MET A 250 23.00 23.81 5.33
C MET A 250 22.02 23.71 4.14
N GLU A 251 21.11 22.72 4.13
CA GLU A 251 20.03 22.59 3.15
C GLU A 251 18.68 22.48 3.89
N ASN A 252 17.73 23.38 3.59
CA ASN A 252 16.36 23.38 4.15
C ASN A 252 15.29 22.99 3.10
N GLN A 253 15.69 22.53 1.90
CA GLN A 253 14.73 22.21 0.84
C GLN A 253 14.21 20.78 0.98
N VAL A 254 12.99 20.69 1.49
CA VAL A 254 12.16 19.47 1.44
C VAL A 254 11.37 19.51 0.12
N ASN A 255 11.39 18.42 -0.63
CA ASN A 255 10.40 18.08 -1.67
C ASN A 255 10.57 18.48 -3.15
N GLU A 256 11.76 18.80 -3.67
CA GLU A 256 11.94 18.81 -5.14
C GLU A 256 13.18 18.02 -5.58
N ARG A 257 12.98 17.11 -6.55
CA ARG A 257 14.07 16.57 -7.37
C ARG A 257 13.70 16.69 -8.84
N HIS A 258 14.58 17.38 -9.57
CA HIS A 258 14.79 17.16 -11.00
C HIS A 258 15.69 15.92 -11.24
N ASN A 259 15.15 14.97 -12.01
CA ASN A 259 15.72 14.26 -13.18
C ASN A 259 16.96 13.35 -13.17
N GLU A 260 17.60 12.93 -12.06
CA GLU A 260 18.85 12.11 -12.21
C GLU A 260 18.92 10.79 -11.45
N ASN A 261 17.86 10.36 -10.76
CA ASN A 261 17.91 9.12 -9.95
C ASN A 261 17.28 7.90 -10.62
N ASP A 262 17.04 7.93 -11.92
CA ASP A 262 16.45 6.81 -12.62
C ASP A 262 17.48 6.03 -13.41
N ASN A 263 17.78 4.83 -12.91
CA ASN A 263 18.35 3.75 -13.71
C ASN A 263 17.30 3.20 -14.72
N LEU A 264 16.20 3.92 -14.99
CA LEU A 264 15.26 3.56 -16.04
C LEU A 264 15.73 4.18 -17.36
N HIS A 265 15.62 3.37 -18.42
CA HIS A 265 15.91 3.80 -19.77
C HIS A 265 15.02 4.99 -20.19
N ALA A 266 15.62 6.08 -20.66
CA ALA A 266 14.89 7.19 -21.25
C ALA A 266 14.69 6.95 -22.75
N PHE A 267 13.44 6.92 -23.20
CA PHE A 267 13.10 6.86 -24.62
C PHE A 267 12.94 8.27 -25.19
N ALA A 268 13.34 8.50 -26.44
CA ALA A 268 13.06 9.79 -27.09
C ALA A 268 11.54 9.95 -27.32
N GLU A 269 11.00 11.15 -27.10
CA GLU A 269 9.55 11.42 -27.15
C GLU A 269 8.90 11.03 -28.50
N ASP A 270 9.67 11.07 -29.59
CA ASP A 270 9.24 10.77 -30.96
C ASP A 270 9.45 9.30 -31.36
N THR A 271 10.02 8.47 -30.48
CA THR A 271 10.21 7.03 -30.75
C THR A 271 8.84 6.37 -30.83
N PRO A 272 8.44 5.78 -31.97
CA PRO A 272 7.16 5.12 -32.07
C PRO A 272 7.05 3.94 -31.11
N GLN A 273 5.95 3.86 -30.36
CA GLN A 273 5.78 2.90 -29.26
C GLN A 273 4.70 1.86 -29.58
N LEU A 274 5.04 0.57 -29.54
CA LEU A 274 4.10 -0.56 -29.72
C LEU A 274 3.22 -0.40 -30.98
N TYR A 275 1.89 -0.36 -30.83
CA TYR A 275 0.95 -0.18 -31.95
C TYR A 275 0.96 1.25 -32.52
N ASN A 276 1.42 2.24 -31.76
CA ASN A 276 1.45 3.65 -32.20
C ASN A 276 2.38 3.86 -33.38
N GLN A 277 3.33 2.95 -33.63
CA GLN A 277 4.15 2.97 -34.85
C GLN A 277 3.37 2.79 -36.14
N PHE A 278 2.20 2.15 -36.07
CA PHE A 278 1.31 1.97 -37.23
C PHE A 278 0.19 3.02 -37.27
N LEU A 279 0.09 3.90 -36.26
CA LEU A 279 -1.00 4.84 -36.09
C LEU A 279 -0.98 5.93 -37.17
N THR A 280 -2.13 6.14 -37.80
CA THR A 280 -2.29 7.12 -38.89
C THR A 280 -3.30 8.22 -38.59
N ALA A 281 -4.35 7.90 -37.83
CA ALA A 281 -5.38 8.86 -37.47
C ALA A 281 -6.08 8.43 -36.17
N VAL A 282 -6.57 9.42 -35.44
CA VAL A 282 -7.41 9.29 -34.25
C VAL A 282 -8.55 10.29 -34.39
N GLU A 283 -9.77 9.88 -34.06
CA GLU A 283 -10.93 10.76 -34.16
C GLU A 283 -10.96 11.75 -32.99
N ASP A 284 -11.42 12.97 -33.25
CA ASP A 284 -11.77 13.92 -32.20
C ASP A 284 -13.05 13.47 -31.49
N VAL A 285 -13.19 13.82 -30.21
CA VAL A 285 -14.33 13.40 -29.37
C VAL A 285 -15.14 14.59 -28.88
N GLN A 286 -16.46 14.40 -28.79
CA GLN A 286 -17.38 15.34 -28.15
C GLN A 286 -17.66 14.86 -26.74
N VAL A 287 -17.48 15.74 -25.75
CA VAL A 287 -17.74 15.42 -24.34
C VAL A 287 -18.61 16.49 -23.74
N GLU A 288 -19.58 16.09 -22.92
CA GLU A 288 -20.45 17.03 -22.22
C GLU A 288 -20.12 17.01 -20.72
N THR A 289 -20.26 18.16 -20.07
CA THR A 289 -20.17 18.26 -18.61
C THR A 289 -21.15 19.30 -18.08
N ALA A 290 -21.46 19.21 -16.79
CA ALA A 290 -22.29 20.20 -16.10
C ALA A 290 -21.44 21.40 -15.65
N LEU A 291 -22.10 22.56 -15.50
CA LEU A 291 -21.52 23.75 -14.90
C LEU A 291 -20.84 23.43 -13.56
N GLY A 292 -19.56 23.79 -13.43
CA GLY A 292 -18.74 23.55 -12.24
C GLY A 292 -18.12 22.15 -12.13
N HIS A 293 -18.42 21.20 -13.02
CA HIS A 293 -17.83 19.86 -13.03
C HIS A 293 -16.84 19.72 -14.19
N LEU A 294 -15.64 19.19 -13.94
CA LEU A 294 -14.72 18.84 -15.03
C LEU A 294 -15.26 17.63 -15.82
N PRO A 295 -15.05 17.59 -17.15
CA PRO A 295 -15.50 16.47 -17.97
C PRO A 295 -14.73 15.18 -17.66
N ARG A 296 -15.40 14.03 -17.76
CA ARG A 296 -14.72 12.73 -17.84
C ARG A 296 -14.29 12.48 -19.29
N LEU A 297 -13.04 12.80 -19.61
CA LEU A 297 -12.48 12.58 -20.95
C LEU A 297 -12.13 11.10 -21.15
N PRO A 298 -12.56 10.46 -22.26
CA PRO A 298 -12.27 9.04 -22.50
C PRO A 298 -10.76 8.83 -22.65
N ARG A 299 -10.23 7.84 -21.94
CA ARG A 299 -8.79 7.60 -21.89
C ARG A 299 -8.27 6.79 -23.08
N THR A 300 -9.16 6.13 -23.79
CA THR A 300 -8.87 5.48 -25.07
C THR A 300 -9.80 6.04 -26.12
N LEU A 301 -9.34 6.08 -27.38
CA LEU A 301 -10.14 6.47 -28.54
C LEU A 301 -9.98 5.46 -29.68
N PRO A 302 -11.01 5.28 -30.51
CA PRO A 302 -10.87 4.56 -31.78
C PRO A 302 -9.77 5.18 -32.65
N ALA A 303 -9.00 4.31 -33.31
CA ALA A 303 -7.84 4.70 -34.11
C ALA A 303 -7.78 3.94 -35.43
N THR A 304 -7.13 4.55 -36.43
CA THR A 304 -6.84 3.90 -37.72
C THR A 304 -5.35 3.60 -37.82
N TYR A 305 -5.04 2.36 -38.20
CA TYR A 305 -3.70 1.83 -38.32
C TYR A 305 -3.37 1.46 -39.78
N SER A 306 -2.12 1.69 -40.16
CA SER A 306 -1.56 1.31 -41.47
C SER A 306 -1.28 -0.20 -41.57
N ASN A 307 -0.93 -0.67 -42.76
CA ASN A 307 -0.44 -2.03 -43.03
C ASN A 307 -1.40 -3.19 -42.68
N GLY A 308 -2.70 -2.90 -42.55
CA GLY A 308 -3.71 -3.91 -42.24
C GLY A 308 -3.56 -4.54 -40.85
N VAL A 309 -2.88 -3.85 -39.93
CA VAL A 309 -2.78 -4.23 -38.53
C VAL A 309 -4.09 -3.83 -37.84
N PRO A 310 -4.85 -4.78 -37.24
CA PRO A 310 -5.93 -4.42 -36.35
C PRO A 310 -5.31 -3.90 -35.05
N GLY A 311 -5.19 -2.58 -34.90
CA GLY A 311 -4.69 -1.98 -33.66
C GLY A 311 -5.80 -1.82 -32.62
N PRO A 312 -5.46 -1.79 -31.32
CA PRO A 312 -6.41 -1.55 -30.24
C PRO A 312 -6.95 -0.11 -30.27
N GLU A 313 -7.84 0.26 -29.36
CA GLU A 313 -8.06 1.67 -29.08
C GLU A 313 -6.75 2.31 -28.56
N VAL A 314 -6.48 3.55 -28.96
CA VAL A 314 -5.24 4.24 -28.61
C VAL A 314 -5.39 4.97 -27.27
N ARG A 315 -4.39 4.83 -26.39
CA ARG A 315 -4.32 5.57 -25.12
C ARG A 315 -4.06 7.05 -25.37
N ILE A 316 -4.89 7.91 -24.78
CA ILE A 316 -4.74 9.37 -24.80
C ILE A 316 -4.37 9.87 -23.41
N ILE A 317 -3.35 10.74 -23.36
CA ILE A 317 -2.96 11.49 -22.16
C ILE A 317 -3.55 12.89 -22.29
N TRP A 318 -4.63 13.14 -21.56
CA TRP A 318 -5.27 14.45 -21.51
C TRP A 318 -4.60 15.34 -20.45
N PRO A 319 -4.56 16.67 -20.67
CA PRO A 319 -4.26 17.62 -19.61
C PRO A 319 -5.17 17.42 -18.40
N ALA A 320 -4.59 17.37 -17.21
CA ALA A 320 -5.31 17.21 -15.95
C ALA A 320 -5.26 18.54 -15.16
N PRO A 321 -6.25 19.43 -15.33
CA PRO A 321 -6.27 20.71 -14.61
C PRO A 321 -6.37 20.48 -13.09
N THR A 322 -5.78 21.38 -12.31
CA THR A 322 -5.82 21.37 -10.84
C THR A 322 -7.03 22.11 -10.27
N ASP A 323 -7.82 22.76 -11.13
CA ASP A 323 -9.04 23.47 -10.77
C ASP A 323 -10.18 23.19 -11.78
N ASN A 324 -11.41 23.61 -11.45
CA ASN A 324 -12.60 23.53 -12.32
C ASN A 324 -12.96 24.89 -12.96
N SER A 325 -12.03 25.85 -13.03
CA SER A 325 -12.31 27.21 -13.52
C SER A 325 -12.85 27.24 -14.95
N ALA A 326 -12.39 26.31 -15.79
CA ALA A 326 -12.82 26.17 -17.19
C ALA A 326 -14.31 25.83 -17.35
N THR A 327 -14.97 25.31 -16.29
CA THR A 327 -16.37 24.87 -16.35
C THR A 327 -17.31 25.76 -15.53
N LEU A 328 -16.83 26.89 -14.99
CA LEU A 328 -17.66 27.86 -14.24
C LEU A 328 -18.61 28.68 -15.12
N LYS A 329 -18.52 28.55 -16.45
CA LYS A 329 -19.43 29.19 -17.42
C LYS A 329 -19.88 28.18 -18.46
N ALA A 330 -21.15 28.23 -18.82
CA ALA A 330 -21.68 27.44 -19.93
C ALA A 330 -21.06 27.90 -21.26
N GLY A 331 -20.83 26.95 -22.18
CA GLY A 331 -20.17 27.20 -23.45
C GLY A 331 -19.36 25.99 -23.90
N GLU A 332 -18.56 26.18 -24.95
CA GLU A 332 -17.67 25.14 -25.48
C GLU A 332 -16.21 25.54 -25.31
N TYR A 333 -15.35 24.57 -25.02
CA TYR A 333 -13.90 24.72 -25.05
C TYR A 333 -13.24 23.44 -25.56
N THR A 334 -12.02 23.55 -26.07
CA THR A 334 -11.28 22.41 -26.62
C THR A 334 -10.12 22.04 -25.71
N VAL A 335 -9.96 20.74 -25.46
CA VAL A 335 -8.81 20.15 -24.78
C VAL A 335 -8.01 19.35 -25.80
N THR A 336 -6.70 19.54 -25.84
CA THR A 336 -5.81 18.79 -26.74
C THR A 336 -5.07 17.73 -25.95
N GLY A 337 -5.18 16.47 -26.38
CA GLY A 337 -4.49 15.32 -25.79
C GLY A 337 -3.14 15.04 -26.45
N LYS A 338 -2.36 14.18 -25.81
CA LYS A 338 -1.10 13.63 -26.33
C LYS A 338 -1.18 12.11 -26.44
N ILE A 339 -0.40 11.55 -27.37
CA ILE A 339 -0.24 10.11 -27.57
C ILE A 339 1.26 9.82 -27.52
N SER A 340 1.69 8.95 -26.61
CA SER A 340 3.11 8.61 -26.46
C SER A 340 3.68 7.99 -27.74
N GLY A 341 4.83 8.49 -28.20
CA GLY A 341 5.47 8.05 -29.44
C GLY A 341 4.74 8.46 -30.73
N SER A 342 3.87 9.47 -30.70
CA SER A 342 3.19 9.99 -31.89
C SER A 342 3.06 11.51 -31.86
N ASN A 343 3.12 12.13 -33.04
CA ASN A 343 2.87 13.56 -33.22
C ASN A 343 1.36 13.89 -33.40
N ILE A 344 0.49 12.89 -33.41
CA ILE A 344 -0.96 13.07 -33.53
C ILE A 344 -1.51 13.66 -32.22
N THR A 345 -2.32 14.71 -32.35
CA THR A 345 -2.88 15.46 -31.21
C THR A 345 -4.42 15.42 -31.26
N PRO A 346 -5.05 14.41 -30.66
CA PRO A 346 -6.52 14.31 -30.64
C PRO A 346 -7.13 15.44 -29.82
N LYS A 347 -8.33 15.88 -30.20
CA LYS A 347 -9.06 16.95 -29.52
C LYS A 347 -10.33 16.42 -28.87
N ALA A 348 -10.60 16.88 -27.67
CA ALA A 348 -11.90 16.78 -27.03
C ALA A 348 -12.59 18.15 -27.09
N ILE A 349 -13.74 18.23 -27.73
CA ILE A 349 -14.61 19.40 -27.73
C ILE A 349 -15.58 19.24 -26.56
N VAL A 350 -15.39 20.05 -25.53
CA VAL A 350 -16.13 19.96 -24.28
C VAL A 350 -17.26 20.98 -24.28
N THR A 351 -18.49 20.50 -24.15
CA THR A 351 -19.68 21.34 -23.99
C THR A 351 -20.09 21.41 -22.52
N VAL A 352 -19.98 22.59 -21.92
CA VAL A 352 -20.43 22.88 -20.55
C VAL A 352 -21.90 23.30 -20.60
N LYS A 353 -22.78 22.44 -20.08
CA LYS A 353 -24.22 22.70 -19.99
C LYS A 353 -24.56 23.44 -18.68
N ALA A 354 -25.54 24.33 -18.73
CA ALA A 354 -26.00 25.13 -17.58
C ALA A 354 -26.64 24.33 -16.41
N SER A 355 -26.55 22.99 -16.45
CA SER A 355 -27.11 22.00 -15.53
C SER A 355 -28.64 21.83 -15.54
N THR A 356 -29.05 20.57 -15.69
CA THR A 356 -30.17 19.94 -14.98
C THR A 356 -29.55 18.75 -14.24
N GLU A 357 -29.81 18.59 -12.95
CA GLU A 357 -29.16 17.63 -12.03
C GLU A 357 -28.74 16.29 -12.67
N THR A 358 -27.50 15.87 -12.44
CA THR A 358 -27.03 14.52 -12.78
C THR A 358 -27.61 13.52 -11.79
N SER A 359 -28.46 12.61 -12.25
CA SER A 359 -28.98 11.52 -11.43
C SER A 359 -27.86 10.59 -10.97
N THR A 360 -27.79 10.30 -9.67
CA THR A 360 -26.91 9.26 -9.10
C THR A 360 -27.66 7.94 -8.91
N PRO A 361 -26.97 6.78 -8.97
CA PRO A 361 -27.62 5.47 -8.90
C PRO A 361 -28.07 5.13 -7.48
N ASN A 362 -29.20 4.43 -7.35
CA ASN A 362 -29.60 3.82 -6.08
C ASN A 362 -28.89 2.47 -5.89
N ARG A 363 -28.73 2.05 -4.64
CA ARG A 363 -28.22 0.71 -4.34
C ARG A 363 -29.21 -0.35 -4.86
N ALA A 364 -28.75 -1.24 -5.74
CA ALA A 364 -29.59 -2.21 -6.43
C ALA A 364 -29.21 -3.67 -6.11
N LEU A 365 -28.05 -3.91 -5.48
CA LEU A 365 -27.58 -5.25 -5.12
C LEU A 365 -27.30 -5.41 -3.63
N GLU A 366 -27.34 -6.67 -3.21
CA GLU A 366 -26.87 -7.18 -1.93
C GLU A 366 -25.75 -8.20 -2.13
N ALA A 367 -24.80 -8.21 -1.20
CA ALA A 367 -23.81 -9.27 -1.11
C ALA A 367 -24.39 -10.51 -0.39
N PHE A 368 -23.88 -11.70 -0.72
CA PHE A 368 -24.11 -12.89 0.10
C PHE A 368 -23.19 -12.88 1.33
N ASN A 369 -23.63 -13.50 2.42
CA ASN A 369 -22.76 -13.66 3.59
C ASN A 369 -21.63 -14.64 3.26
N LEU A 370 -20.49 -14.51 3.96
CA LEU A 370 -19.34 -15.40 3.74
C LEU A 370 -19.68 -16.88 3.95
N GLU A 371 -20.59 -17.20 4.86
CA GLU A 371 -21.04 -18.57 5.14
C GLU A 371 -22.01 -19.14 4.10
N ASP A 372 -22.56 -18.28 3.23
CA ASP A 372 -23.44 -18.72 2.14
C ASP A 372 -22.63 -19.23 0.94
N VAL A 373 -21.33 -18.97 0.87
CA VAL A 373 -20.47 -19.34 -0.27
C VAL A 373 -19.26 -20.14 0.22
N SER A 374 -19.12 -21.39 -0.22
CA SER A 374 -17.89 -22.17 -0.02
C SER A 374 -16.99 -22.08 -1.25
N LEU A 375 -15.67 -22.11 -1.01
CA LEU A 375 -14.68 -22.39 -2.05
C LEU A 375 -14.51 -23.90 -2.13
N ASP A 376 -14.54 -24.44 -3.35
CA ASP A 376 -14.44 -25.86 -3.62
C ASP A 376 -13.12 -26.17 -4.38
N SER A 377 -12.74 -27.44 -4.46
CA SER A 377 -11.65 -27.88 -5.35
C SER A 377 -12.04 -27.72 -6.83
N ASP A 378 -11.05 -27.66 -7.71
CA ASP A 378 -11.27 -27.60 -9.15
C ASP A 378 -11.87 -28.90 -9.74
N THR A 379 -12.13 -28.91 -11.05
CA THR A 379 -12.65 -30.07 -11.80
C THR A 379 -11.78 -31.33 -11.70
N HIS A 380 -10.50 -31.19 -11.34
CA HIS A 380 -9.53 -32.27 -11.21
C HIS A 380 -9.28 -32.68 -9.75
N GLY A 381 -9.92 -31.99 -8.80
CA GLY A 381 -9.76 -32.24 -7.37
C GLY A 381 -8.59 -31.50 -6.71
N HIS A 382 -7.91 -30.60 -7.42
CA HIS A 382 -6.84 -29.78 -6.86
C HIS A 382 -7.42 -28.58 -6.09
N GLN A 383 -6.66 -28.12 -5.09
CA GLN A 383 -6.98 -26.86 -4.44
C GLN A 383 -6.73 -25.70 -5.41
N SER A 384 -7.63 -24.71 -5.43
CA SER A 384 -7.37 -23.47 -6.14
C SER A 384 -6.39 -22.60 -5.35
N LYS A 385 -5.73 -21.65 -6.01
CA LYS A 385 -4.84 -20.67 -5.35
C LYS A 385 -5.54 -19.89 -4.21
N PHE A 386 -6.85 -19.71 -4.33
CA PHE A 386 -7.68 -19.12 -3.27
C PHE A 386 -7.70 -19.98 -2.01
N ILE A 387 -7.87 -21.30 -2.15
CA ILE A 387 -7.87 -22.25 -1.03
C ILE A 387 -6.47 -22.35 -0.44
N GLU A 388 -5.43 -22.51 -1.27
CA GLU A 388 -4.04 -22.57 -0.80
C GLU A 388 -3.68 -21.36 0.07
N ASN A 389 -3.92 -20.14 -0.45
CA ASN A 389 -3.61 -18.93 0.29
C ASN A 389 -4.53 -18.73 1.50
N ARG A 390 -5.83 -19.04 1.40
CA ARG A 390 -6.73 -19.01 2.57
C ARG A 390 -6.23 -19.91 3.68
N ASP A 391 -5.87 -21.16 3.36
CA ASP A 391 -5.53 -22.17 4.36
C ASP A 391 -4.22 -21.83 5.08
N LYS A 392 -3.21 -21.28 4.38
CA LYS A 392 -2.01 -20.72 5.03
C LYS A 392 -2.37 -19.73 6.14
N PHE A 393 -3.28 -18.81 5.85
CA PHE A 393 -3.68 -17.77 6.81
C PHE A 393 -4.61 -18.31 7.90
N VAL A 394 -5.65 -19.05 7.54
CA VAL A 394 -6.63 -19.60 8.50
C VAL A 394 -5.96 -20.54 9.50
N ASN A 395 -5.07 -21.42 9.04
CA ASN A 395 -4.41 -22.38 9.92
C ASN A 395 -3.47 -21.67 10.91
N THR A 396 -2.62 -20.76 10.43
CA THR A 396 -1.75 -19.98 11.33
C THR A 396 -2.55 -19.07 12.26
N LEU A 397 -3.64 -18.46 11.79
CA LEU A 397 -4.52 -17.63 12.63
C LEU A 397 -5.14 -18.43 13.78
N ALA A 398 -5.52 -19.70 13.54
CA ALA A 398 -6.06 -20.58 14.57
C ALA A 398 -5.03 -20.87 15.70
N GLU A 399 -3.73 -20.87 15.37
CA GLU A 399 -2.61 -21.12 16.29
C GLU A 399 -2.18 -19.87 17.08
N THR A 400 -2.56 -18.67 16.64
CA THR A 400 -2.17 -17.42 17.32
C THR A 400 -2.63 -17.37 18.78
N ASN A 401 -1.85 -16.72 19.65
CA ASN A 401 -2.27 -16.41 21.02
C ASN A 401 -3.02 -15.07 21.07
N PRO A 402 -4.33 -15.04 21.41
CA PRO A 402 -5.09 -13.79 21.54
C PRO A 402 -4.49 -12.79 22.53
N ASP A 403 -3.76 -13.26 23.55
CA ASP A 403 -3.13 -12.37 24.53
C ASP A 403 -2.03 -11.49 23.93
N ALA A 404 -1.38 -11.91 22.84
CA ALA A 404 -0.44 -11.06 22.12
C ALA A 404 -1.13 -9.81 21.56
N PHE A 405 -2.35 -9.98 21.03
CA PHE A 405 -3.18 -8.90 20.49
C PHE A 405 -3.87 -8.05 21.57
N LEU A 406 -3.98 -8.54 22.81
CA LEU A 406 -4.54 -7.80 23.94
C LEU A 406 -3.47 -7.15 24.82
N TYR A 407 -2.20 -7.48 24.61
CA TYR A 407 -1.08 -7.07 25.46
C TYR A 407 -1.05 -5.55 25.64
N MET A 408 -1.07 -4.79 24.55
CA MET A 408 -0.93 -3.33 24.59
C MET A 408 -2.16 -2.62 25.17
N PHE A 409 -3.35 -3.24 25.08
CA PHE A 409 -4.55 -2.75 25.77
C PHE A 409 -4.41 -2.89 27.29
N ARG A 410 -3.97 -4.06 27.77
CA ARG A 410 -3.72 -4.26 29.21
C ARG A 410 -2.61 -3.33 29.71
N ASN A 411 -1.52 -3.17 28.95
CA ASN A 411 -0.45 -2.23 29.26
C ASN A 411 -0.97 -0.79 29.42
N ALA A 412 -1.74 -0.28 28.45
CA ALA A 412 -2.31 1.06 28.53
C ALA A 412 -3.16 1.24 29.79
N PHE A 413 -4.02 0.27 30.11
CA PHE A 413 -4.88 0.33 31.29
C PHE A 413 -4.18 -0.06 32.60
N GLY A 414 -2.85 -0.25 32.60
CA GLY A 414 -2.07 -0.66 33.77
C GLY A 414 -2.51 -1.99 34.37
N GLN A 415 -3.05 -2.88 33.55
CA GLN A 415 -3.53 -4.21 33.95
C GLN A 415 -2.43 -5.26 33.81
N PRO A 416 -2.40 -6.29 34.68
CA PRO A 416 -1.42 -7.36 34.58
C PRO A 416 -1.61 -8.17 33.30
N GLN A 417 -0.51 -8.69 32.77
CA GLN A 417 -0.52 -9.62 31.64
C GLN A 417 -0.75 -11.06 32.13
N PRO A 418 -1.50 -11.89 31.40
CA PRO A 418 -1.55 -13.33 31.67
C PRO A 418 -0.18 -13.99 31.54
N ASP A 419 0.03 -15.09 32.28
CA ASP A 419 1.28 -15.86 32.22
C ASP A 419 1.57 -16.33 30.79
N GLY A 420 2.78 -16.06 30.32
CA GLY A 420 3.23 -16.45 28.97
C GLY A 420 2.79 -15.53 27.83
N ALA A 421 2.01 -14.47 28.11
CA ALA A 421 1.67 -13.45 27.12
C ALA A 421 2.94 -12.72 26.64
N LYS A 422 3.10 -12.59 25.32
CA LYS A 422 4.20 -11.86 24.67
C LYS A 422 3.64 -10.75 23.79
N PRO A 423 4.22 -9.54 23.81
CA PRO A 423 3.76 -8.46 22.95
C PRO A 423 4.06 -8.77 21.48
N LEU A 424 3.26 -8.19 20.59
CA LEU A 424 3.58 -8.14 19.16
C LEU A 424 4.78 -7.21 18.91
N GLY A 425 5.53 -7.52 17.85
CA GLY A 425 6.66 -6.69 17.39
C GLY A 425 6.26 -5.65 16.33
N VAL A 426 7.28 -5.03 15.72
CA VAL A 426 7.13 -4.08 14.61
C VAL A 426 6.28 -2.88 15.05
N TRP A 427 5.17 -2.55 14.38
CA TRP A 427 4.40 -1.33 14.63
C TRP A 427 3.41 -1.44 15.81
N ASP A 428 3.28 -2.64 16.39
CA ASP A 428 2.51 -2.91 17.61
C ASP A 428 3.39 -3.05 18.87
N SER A 429 4.68 -2.73 18.76
CA SER A 429 5.61 -2.75 19.89
C SER A 429 5.28 -1.67 20.94
N GLN A 430 5.82 -1.86 22.15
CA GLN A 430 5.52 -1.02 23.34
C GLN A 430 5.62 0.48 23.06
N GLU A 431 6.71 0.95 22.45
CA GLU A 431 6.93 2.38 22.26
C GLU A 431 6.36 2.95 20.96
N THR A 432 5.76 2.09 20.11
CA THR A 432 5.24 2.52 18.81
C THR A 432 3.84 3.13 18.96
N LYS A 433 3.67 4.29 18.32
CA LYS A 433 2.46 5.12 18.41
C LYS A 433 1.26 4.57 17.63
N LEU A 434 1.46 3.56 16.78
CA LEU A 434 0.41 2.88 16.02
C LEU A 434 -0.15 1.64 16.75
N ARG A 435 0.40 1.26 17.90
CA ARG A 435 0.03 0.02 18.62
C ARG A 435 -1.48 -0.10 18.84
N GLY A 436 -2.00 -1.32 18.73
CA GLY A 436 -3.42 -1.66 18.75
C GLY A 436 -4.05 -1.81 17.36
N HIS A 437 -3.37 -1.40 16.29
CA HIS A 437 -3.90 -1.54 14.94
C HIS A 437 -3.99 -3.00 14.50
N ALA A 438 -3.01 -3.85 14.83
CA ALA A 438 -3.07 -5.27 14.52
C ALA A 438 -4.24 -5.95 15.22
N THR A 439 -4.54 -5.55 16.46
CA THR A 439 -5.69 -6.07 17.21
C THR A 439 -6.99 -5.82 16.46
N GLY A 440 -7.18 -4.63 15.90
CA GLY A 440 -8.37 -4.33 15.10
C GLY A 440 -8.48 -5.20 13.84
N HIS A 441 -7.40 -5.32 13.06
CA HIS A 441 -7.36 -6.23 11.90
C HIS A 441 -7.59 -7.69 12.31
N TYR A 442 -7.05 -8.11 13.46
CA TYR A 442 -7.22 -9.45 13.99
C TYR A 442 -8.68 -9.76 14.33
N LEU A 443 -9.40 -8.83 14.95
CA LEU A 443 -10.84 -8.96 15.24
C LEU A 443 -11.65 -9.18 13.94
N THR A 444 -11.38 -8.39 12.90
CA THR A 444 -12.00 -8.58 11.58
C THR A 444 -11.64 -9.94 10.97
N ALA A 445 -10.36 -10.33 11.01
CA ALA A 445 -9.90 -11.57 10.41
C ALA A 445 -10.50 -12.82 11.09
N ILE A 446 -10.59 -12.84 12.44
CA ILE A 446 -11.22 -13.97 13.15
C ILE A 446 -12.73 -14.01 12.94
N ALA A 447 -13.40 -12.87 12.77
CA ALA A 447 -14.82 -12.82 12.40
C ALA A 447 -15.06 -13.37 10.98
N GLN A 448 -14.21 -12.98 10.03
CA GLN A 448 -14.24 -13.49 8.66
C GLN A 448 -13.91 -14.98 8.61
N ALA A 449 -12.90 -15.43 9.36
CA ALA A 449 -12.53 -16.85 9.46
C ALA A 449 -13.64 -17.69 10.10
N TYR A 450 -14.30 -17.20 11.17
CA TYR A 450 -15.48 -17.84 11.74
C TYR A 450 -16.60 -18.04 10.71
N ALA A 451 -16.86 -17.02 9.89
CA ALA A 451 -17.90 -17.09 8.87
C ALA A 451 -17.50 -17.98 7.67
N SER A 452 -16.24 -17.97 7.26
CA SER A 452 -15.76 -18.69 6.06
C SER A 452 -15.41 -20.16 6.30
N THR A 453 -15.11 -20.56 7.54
CA THR A 453 -14.72 -21.93 7.91
C THR A 453 -15.90 -22.85 8.24
N GLY A 454 -17.10 -22.59 7.68
CA GLY A 454 -18.27 -23.45 7.88
C GLY A 454 -18.06 -24.93 7.46
N TYR A 455 -17.05 -25.20 6.63
CA TYR A 455 -16.63 -26.54 6.22
C TYR A 455 -15.85 -27.31 7.30
N ASP A 456 -15.31 -26.62 8.31
CA ASP A 456 -14.55 -27.20 9.42
C ASP A 456 -15.10 -26.69 10.77
N LYS A 457 -15.83 -27.58 11.47
CA LYS A 457 -16.47 -27.23 12.75
C LYS A 457 -15.46 -26.92 13.86
N ALA A 458 -14.27 -27.55 13.84
CA ALA A 458 -13.26 -27.34 14.87
C ALA A 458 -12.60 -25.97 14.70
N LEU A 459 -12.25 -25.59 13.46
CA LEU A 459 -11.76 -24.24 13.15
C LEU A 459 -12.82 -23.18 13.46
N LYS A 460 -14.08 -23.40 13.05
CA LYS A 460 -15.17 -22.46 13.35
C LYS A 460 -15.34 -22.26 14.87
N GLN A 461 -15.27 -23.33 15.67
CA GLN A 461 -15.33 -23.22 17.13
C GLN A 461 -14.11 -22.49 17.71
N ASN A 462 -12.90 -22.79 17.22
CA ASN A 462 -11.68 -22.10 17.64
C ASN A 462 -11.78 -20.58 17.46
N PHE A 463 -12.27 -20.11 16.31
CA PHE A 463 -12.46 -18.68 16.07
C PHE A 463 -13.59 -18.08 16.91
N ALA A 464 -14.67 -18.82 17.18
CA ALA A 464 -15.71 -18.38 18.10
C ALA A 464 -15.14 -18.13 19.51
N ASP A 465 -14.35 -19.08 20.04
CA ASP A 465 -13.74 -18.96 21.36
C ASP A 465 -12.77 -17.77 21.44
N LYS A 466 -11.99 -17.54 20.37
CA LYS A 466 -11.10 -16.37 20.26
C LYS A 466 -11.88 -15.06 20.23
N MET A 467 -12.96 -14.96 19.43
CA MET A 467 -13.81 -13.78 19.38
C MET A 467 -14.37 -13.45 20.77
N ASP A 468 -14.92 -14.44 21.46
CA ASP A 468 -15.48 -14.26 22.80
C ASP A 468 -14.40 -13.80 23.80
N TYR A 469 -13.22 -14.39 23.78
CA TYR A 469 -12.12 -14.00 24.67
C TYR A 469 -11.66 -12.55 24.41
N MET A 470 -11.46 -12.19 23.15
CA MET A 470 -11.06 -10.85 22.73
C MET A 470 -12.10 -9.81 23.16
N VAL A 471 -13.37 -10.04 22.83
CA VAL A 471 -14.47 -9.12 23.14
C VAL A 471 -14.66 -8.98 24.64
N ASN A 472 -14.64 -10.08 25.41
CA ASN A 472 -14.80 -10.00 26.87
C ASN A 472 -13.68 -9.21 27.54
N THR A 473 -12.44 -9.35 27.06
CA THR A 473 -11.31 -8.57 27.58
C THR A 473 -11.46 -7.09 27.25
N LEU A 474 -11.71 -6.76 25.98
CA LEU A 474 -11.89 -5.36 25.54
C LEU A 474 -13.08 -4.70 26.24
N TYR A 475 -14.20 -5.42 26.38
CA TYR A 475 -15.36 -4.95 27.12
C TYR A 475 -15.00 -4.61 28.57
N THR A 476 -14.33 -5.53 29.28
CA THR A 476 -13.91 -5.31 30.66
C THR A 476 -13.01 -4.07 30.80
N LEU A 477 -12.05 -3.89 29.89
CA LEU A 477 -11.18 -2.71 29.89
C LEU A 477 -11.95 -1.42 29.59
N SER A 478 -12.87 -1.45 28.62
CA SER A 478 -13.66 -0.28 28.24
C SER A 478 -14.54 0.23 29.38
N GLU A 479 -15.05 -0.68 30.22
CA GLU A 479 -15.86 -0.35 31.39
C GLU A 479 -15.04 0.33 32.51
N LEU A 480 -13.71 0.26 32.48
CA LEU A 480 -12.86 1.00 33.43
C LEU A 480 -12.77 2.49 33.07
N SER A 481 -12.86 2.83 31.79
CA SER A 481 -12.55 4.19 31.33
C SER A 481 -13.57 5.21 31.81
N GLY A 482 -13.09 6.31 32.39
CA GLY A 482 -13.93 7.37 32.92
C GLY A 482 -14.78 6.97 34.14
N ASN A 483 -14.50 5.84 34.77
CA ASN A 483 -15.14 5.37 36.00
C ASN A 483 -14.13 5.34 37.15
N PRO A 484 -14.55 5.58 38.41
CA PRO A 484 -13.62 5.69 39.52
C PRO A 484 -12.94 4.35 39.84
N LYS A 485 -11.61 4.38 40.05
CA LYS A 485 -10.80 3.20 40.41
C LYS A 485 -11.28 2.51 41.69
N THR A 486 -11.76 3.29 42.65
CA THR A 486 -12.38 2.82 43.89
C THR A 486 -13.72 3.52 44.08
N SER A 487 -14.70 2.83 44.69
CA SER A 487 -16.03 3.40 44.91
C SER A 487 -15.95 4.77 45.60
N GLY A 488 -16.53 5.81 44.96
CA GLY A 488 -16.51 7.20 45.44
C GLY A 488 -15.24 8.00 45.13
N GLY A 489 -14.26 7.43 44.42
CA GLY A 489 -13.04 8.13 44.01
C GLY A 489 -13.26 9.23 42.96
N ALA A 490 -12.31 10.17 42.88
CA ALA A 490 -12.29 11.18 41.83
C ALA A 490 -12.00 10.55 40.45
N HIS A 491 -12.68 11.05 39.43
CA HIS A 491 -12.60 10.54 38.06
C HIS A 491 -13.13 11.59 37.07
N VAL A 492 -12.87 11.39 35.78
CA VAL A 492 -13.41 12.22 34.69
C VAL A 492 -14.12 11.33 33.68
N SER A 493 -15.45 11.34 33.72
CA SER A 493 -16.28 10.61 32.75
C SER A 493 -16.51 11.37 31.44
N ASP A 494 -16.31 12.68 31.43
CA ASP A 494 -16.53 13.56 30.27
C ASP A 494 -15.32 13.48 29.32
N PRO A 495 -15.46 12.92 28.10
CA PRO A 495 -14.38 12.81 27.13
C PRO A 495 -13.71 14.14 26.79
N THR A 496 -14.38 15.27 26.96
CA THR A 496 -13.84 16.60 26.63
C THR A 496 -12.93 17.18 27.72
N LYS A 497 -12.94 16.59 28.92
CA LYS A 497 -12.25 17.11 30.11
C LYS A 497 -11.06 16.27 30.59
N VAL A 498 -10.55 15.39 29.72
CA VAL A 498 -9.38 14.56 30.02
C VAL A 498 -8.23 15.47 30.51
N PRO A 499 -7.73 15.28 31.75
CA PRO A 499 -6.64 16.08 32.29
C PRO A 499 -5.29 15.62 31.73
N PHE A 500 -4.25 16.44 31.91
CA PHE A 500 -2.87 15.99 31.70
C PHE A 500 -2.56 14.76 32.58
N GLY A 501 -1.64 13.93 32.10
CA GLY A 501 -1.19 12.77 32.85
C GLY A 501 -0.57 13.15 34.20
N PRO A 502 -0.56 12.23 35.18
CA PRO A 502 0.09 12.47 36.47
C PRO A 502 1.53 12.97 36.28
N ASN A 503 1.90 14.06 36.97
CA ASN A 503 3.21 14.72 36.88
C ASN A 503 3.57 15.34 35.51
N LYS A 504 2.61 15.46 34.58
CA LYS A 504 2.80 16.13 33.28
C LYS A 504 2.15 17.51 33.26
N THR A 505 2.76 18.43 32.52
CA THR A 505 2.26 19.81 32.31
C THR A 505 1.64 20.02 30.93
N ALA A 506 1.69 19.00 30.08
CA ALA A 506 1.11 18.97 28.74
C ALA A 506 0.73 17.53 28.37
N PHE A 507 -0.04 17.36 27.29
CA PHE A 507 -0.23 16.05 26.66
C PHE A 507 1.04 15.66 25.90
N ASP A 508 1.42 14.40 25.99
CA ASP A 508 2.51 13.82 25.22
C ASP A 508 2.18 12.37 24.85
N SER A 509 2.91 11.84 23.87
CA SER A 509 2.77 10.49 23.34
C SER A 509 3.92 9.59 23.80
N ASP A 510 4.37 9.79 25.05
CA ASP A 510 5.34 8.90 25.69
C ASP A 510 4.66 7.58 26.08
N LEU A 511 5.07 6.51 25.40
CA LEU A 511 4.55 5.15 25.55
C LEU A 511 5.57 4.19 26.17
N SER A 512 6.71 4.72 26.65
CA SER A 512 7.68 3.93 27.44
C SER A 512 7.02 3.38 28.70
N ASP A 513 7.57 2.30 29.26
CA ASP A 513 7.02 1.68 30.47
C ASP A 513 7.01 2.65 31.67
N GLU A 514 7.99 3.56 31.75
CA GLU A 514 8.06 4.59 32.78
C GLU A 514 7.19 5.82 32.47
N GLY A 515 6.98 6.14 31.20
CA GLY A 515 6.36 7.38 30.75
C GLY A 515 4.85 7.29 30.47
N ILE A 516 4.35 6.09 30.20
CA ILE A 516 2.93 5.87 29.88
C ILE A 516 2.04 6.16 31.08
N ARG A 517 0.98 6.96 30.88
CA ARG A 517 -0.05 7.18 31.90
C ARG A 517 -1.04 6.00 31.92
N THR A 518 -1.48 5.61 33.10
CA THR A 518 -2.43 4.49 33.32
C THR A 518 -3.65 4.91 34.16
N ASP A 519 -3.91 6.22 34.25
CA ASP A 519 -5.01 6.81 35.01
C ASP A 519 -6.35 6.75 34.24
N TYR A 520 -6.74 5.56 33.78
CA TYR A 520 -7.91 5.32 32.92
C TYR A 520 -9.23 5.87 33.45
N TRP A 521 -9.35 6.06 34.76
CA TRP A 521 -10.52 6.69 35.38
C TRP A 521 -10.71 8.15 34.94
N ASN A 522 -9.73 8.75 34.27
CA ASN A 522 -9.78 10.13 33.77
C ASN A 522 -9.94 10.27 32.25
N TRP A 523 -10.07 9.18 31.50
CA TRP A 523 -10.02 9.21 30.01
C TRP A 523 -11.38 9.43 29.33
N GLY A 524 -12.43 9.66 30.11
CA GLY A 524 -13.79 9.73 29.63
C GLY A 524 -14.42 8.36 29.41
N LYS A 525 -15.75 8.28 29.58
CA LYS A 525 -16.51 7.04 29.41
C LYS A 525 -16.50 6.60 27.95
N GLY A 526 -16.37 5.29 27.73
CA GLY A 526 -16.41 4.68 26.39
C GLY A 526 -15.08 4.68 25.64
N PHE A 527 -14.02 5.28 26.19
CA PHE A 527 -12.69 5.22 25.58
C PHE A 527 -12.09 3.82 25.70
N ILE A 528 -11.58 3.30 24.59
CA ILE A 528 -10.66 2.17 24.59
C ILE A 528 -9.71 2.28 23.39
N SER A 529 -8.42 2.10 23.68
CA SER A 529 -7.34 2.01 22.72
C SER A 529 -6.17 1.28 23.39
N ALA A 530 -5.19 0.86 22.61
CA ALA A 530 -3.94 0.31 23.11
C ALA A 530 -2.98 1.39 23.62
N TYR A 531 -3.39 2.65 23.69
CA TYR A 531 -2.64 3.76 24.28
C TYR A 531 -3.60 4.81 24.87
N PRO A 532 -3.14 5.71 25.78
CA PRO A 532 -3.96 6.74 26.39
C PRO A 532 -4.51 7.77 25.39
N PRO A 533 -5.55 8.56 25.71
CA PRO A 533 -6.22 9.47 24.76
C PRO A 533 -5.33 10.61 24.24
N ASP A 534 -4.15 10.84 24.82
CA ASP A 534 -3.26 11.97 24.54
C ASP A 534 -2.98 12.18 23.05
N GLN A 535 -2.75 11.13 22.25
CA GLN A 535 -2.51 11.28 20.81
C GLN A 535 -3.68 11.94 20.06
N PHE A 536 -4.92 11.64 20.44
CA PHE A 536 -6.11 12.26 19.85
C PHE A 536 -6.15 13.75 20.18
N ILE A 537 -5.91 14.10 21.44
CA ILE A 537 -5.92 15.48 21.93
C ILE A 537 -4.77 16.30 21.32
N MET A 538 -3.60 15.68 21.16
CA MET A 538 -2.45 16.29 20.49
C MET A 538 -2.74 16.56 19.01
N LEU A 539 -3.41 15.63 18.31
CA LEU A 539 -3.80 15.84 16.91
C LEU A 539 -4.79 17.01 16.77
N GLU A 540 -5.77 17.12 17.68
CA GLU A 540 -6.70 18.26 17.75
C GLU A 540 -5.96 19.59 17.97
N ALA A 541 -4.81 19.55 18.67
CA ALA A 541 -3.92 20.69 18.87
C ALA A 541 -2.87 20.87 17.75
N GLY A 542 -2.95 20.10 16.66
CA GLY A 542 -2.10 20.26 15.49
C GLY A 542 -0.77 19.50 15.53
N ALA A 543 -0.66 18.42 16.31
CA ALA A 543 0.51 17.54 16.27
C ALA A 543 0.75 16.94 14.87
N THR A 544 2.01 16.67 14.56
CA THR A 544 2.46 16.08 13.30
C THR A 544 2.90 14.63 13.47
N TYR A 545 3.14 13.95 12.36
CA TYR A 545 3.58 12.56 12.35
C TYR A 545 5.06 12.44 12.75
N GLY A 546 5.36 11.45 13.60
CA GLY A 546 6.73 11.05 13.89
C GLY A 546 6.88 10.30 15.23
N GLY A 547 8.13 9.99 15.57
CA GLY A 547 8.49 9.16 16.73
C GLY A 547 8.64 9.92 18.05
N GLN A 548 8.71 11.26 18.03
CA GLN A 548 8.93 12.08 19.23
C GLN A 548 7.72 12.08 20.16
N LYS A 549 7.93 12.37 21.45
CA LYS A 549 6.82 12.50 22.44
C LYS A 549 5.85 13.66 22.15
N THR A 550 6.24 14.61 21.29
CA THR A 550 5.40 15.72 20.83
C THR A 550 4.71 15.43 19.50
N GLN A 551 4.88 14.22 18.96
CA GLN A 551 4.33 13.77 17.68
C GLN A 551 3.38 12.60 17.89
N VAL A 552 2.57 12.29 16.88
CA VAL A 552 1.56 11.22 16.93
C VAL A 552 1.69 10.30 15.72
N TRP A 553 1.00 9.16 15.74
CA TRP A 553 0.89 8.30 14.56
C TRP A 553 -0.54 7.80 14.40
N ALA A 554 -1.25 8.38 13.42
CA ALA A 554 -2.57 7.95 12.93
C ALA A 554 -3.56 7.46 14.01
N PRO A 555 -3.89 8.26 15.05
CA PRO A 555 -4.64 7.73 16.18
C PRO A 555 -6.07 7.29 15.81
N TYR A 556 -6.70 7.98 14.86
CA TYR A 556 -8.03 7.60 14.37
C TYR A 556 -7.99 6.38 13.43
N TYR A 557 -6.86 6.10 12.76
CA TYR A 557 -6.69 4.86 11.98
C TYR A 557 -6.74 3.62 12.85
N THR A 558 -6.07 3.64 14.02
CA THR A 558 -6.07 2.48 14.92
C THR A 558 -7.45 2.28 15.52
N LEU A 559 -8.13 3.38 15.89
CA LEU A 559 -9.51 3.35 16.40
C LEU A 559 -10.47 2.77 15.37
N HIS A 560 -10.32 3.14 14.08
CA HIS A 560 -11.08 2.56 12.98
C HIS A 560 -10.93 1.03 12.94
N LYS A 561 -9.72 0.48 13.01
CA LYS A 561 -9.53 -0.98 12.93
C LYS A 561 -10.25 -1.70 14.07
N ILE A 562 -10.13 -1.17 15.28
CA ILE A 562 -10.77 -1.75 16.46
C ILE A 562 -12.30 -1.68 16.32
N LEU A 563 -12.83 -0.52 15.90
CA LEU A 563 -14.26 -0.31 15.73
C LEU A 563 -14.84 -1.22 14.62
N ALA A 564 -14.17 -1.30 13.47
CA ALA A 564 -14.57 -2.17 12.37
C ALA A 564 -14.58 -3.64 12.80
N GLY A 565 -13.52 -4.11 13.47
CA GLY A 565 -13.42 -5.49 13.94
C GLY A 565 -14.47 -5.86 14.99
N LEU A 566 -14.81 -4.96 15.91
CA LEU A 566 -15.90 -5.19 16.88
C LEU A 566 -17.26 -5.30 16.19
N MET A 567 -17.53 -4.45 15.19
CA MET A 567 -18.76 -4.55 14.39
C MET A 567 -18.80 -5.82 13.54
N ASP A 568 -17.67 -6.25 12.97
CA ASP A 568 -17.58 -7.49 12.22
C ASP A 568 -17.92 -8.70 13.11
N ILE A 569 -17.40 -8.75 14.34
CA ILE A 569 -17.76 -9.79 15.31
C ILE A 569 -19.26 -9.72 15.64
N TYR A 570 -19.80 -8.53 15.90
CA TYR A 570 -21.23 -8.38 16.18
C TYR A 570 -22.10 -8.90 15.04
N GLU A 571 -21.79 -8.56 13.79
CA GLU A 571 -22.61 -8.96 12.64
C GLU A 571 -22.60 -10.48 12.39
N VAL A 572 -21.47 -11.16 12.62
CA VAL A 572 -21.38 -12.62 12.39
C VAL A 572 -21.86 -13.46 13.57
N SER A 573 -21.86 -12.92 14.79
CA SER A 573 -22.15 -13.69 16.02
C SER A 573 -23.34 -13.19 16.86
N GLY A 574 -23.76 -11.94 16.67
CA GLY A 574 -24.71 -11.25 17.55
C GLY A 574 -24.14 -10.87 18.93
N ASN A 575 -22.81 -10.86 19.11
CA ASN A 575 -22.20 -10.57 20.41
C ASN A 575 -22.46 -9.13 20.86
N GLN A 576 -23.38 -8.96 21.82
CA GLN A 576 -23.82 -7.64 22.28
C GLN A 576 -22.72 -6.83 22.96
N LYS A 577 -21.76 -7.48 23.65
CA LYS A 577 -20.63 -6.77 24.26
C LYS A 577 -19.76 -6.10 23.20
N ALA A 578 -19.56 -6.75 22.05
CA ALA A 578 -18.80 -6.15 20.95
C ALA A 578 -19.48 -4.85 20.47
N LEU A 579 -20.81 -4.87 20.30
CA LEU A 579 -21.58 -3.69 19.94
C LEU A 579 -21.55 -2.61 21.04
N ASP A 580 -21.60 -2.99 22.31
CA ASP A 580 -21.56 -2.03 23.42
C ASP A 580 -20.21 -1.29 23.47
N VAL A 581 -19.09 -2.00 23.25
CA VAL A 581 -17.77 -1.36 23.12
C VAL A 581 -17.74 -0.43 21.91
N ALA A 582 -18.22 -0.88 20.75
CA ALA A 582 -18.27 -0.07 19.53
C ALA A 582 -19.08 1.23 19.72
N LYS A 583 -20.24 1.15 20.39
CA LYS A 583 -21.06 2.32 20.76
C LYS A 583 -20.34 3.25 21.72
N GLY A 584 -19.65 2.70 22.72
CA GLY A 584 -18.83 3.47 23.65
C GLY A 584 -17.75 4.28 22.93
N MET A 585 -17.03 3.64 22.02
CA MET A 585 -16.02 4.30 21.17
C MET A 585 -16.65 5.40 20.31
N GLY A 586 -17.75 5.09 19.62
CA GLY A 586 -18.46 6.06 18.79
C GLY A 586 -18.93 7.29 19.57
N THR A 587 -19.48 7.07 20.76
CA THR A 587 -19.94 8.12 21.67
C THR A 587 -18.78 8.98 22.19
N TRP A 588 -17.64 8.35 22.52
CA TRP A 588 -16.45 9.07 22.95
C TRP A 588 -15.90 9.98 21.84
N VAL A 589 -15.85 9.49 20.60
CA VAL A 589 -15.43 10.27 19.43
C VAL A 589 -16.41 11.41 19.17
N HIS A 590 -17.72 11.14 19.23
CA HIS A 590 -18.75 12.17 19.07
C HIS A 590 -18.58 13.31 20.07
N ALA A 591 -18.39 12.98 21.36
CA ALA A 591 -18.22 13.97 22.41
C ALA A 591 -17.04 14.91 22.16
N ARG A 592 -15.95 14.41 21.56
CA ARG A 592 -14.76 15.23 21.26
C ARG A 592 -14.88 15.99 19.95
N LEU A 593 -15.10 15.28 18.83
CA LEU A 593 -15.07 15.89 17.50
C LEU A 593 -16.19 16.93 17.30
N SER A 594 -17.34 16.77 17.95
CA SER A 594 -18.43 17.77 17.90
C SER A 594 -18.07 19.14 18.49
N GLN A 595 -16.98 19.24 19.27
CA GLN A 595 -16.52 20.49 19.86
C GLN A 595 -15.51 21.23 18.97
N LEU A 596 -15.03 20.59 17.89
CA LEU A 596 -13.94 21.15 17.09
C LEU A 596 -14.48 22.09 16.01
N PRO A 597 -13.84 23.25 15.80
CA PRO A 597 -14.13 24.09 14.64
C PRO A 597 -13.83 23.36 13.32
N THR A 598 -14.59 23.67 12.27
CA THR A 598 -14.38 23.10 10.93
C THR A 598 -12.95 23.27 10.42
N GLU A 599 -12.31 24.42 10.67
CA GLU A 599 -10.91 24.66 10.29
C GLU A 599 -9.93 23.72 10.98
N THR A 600 -10.21 23.32 12.23
CA THR A 600 -9.41 22.32 12.94
C THR A 600 -9.56 20.95 12.30
N LEU A 601 -10.79 20.54 11.95
CA LEU A 601 -11.05 19.28 11.24
C LEU A 601 -10.35 19.25 9.87
N ILE A 602 -10.46 20.33 9.10
CA ILE A 602 -9.74 20.50 7.82
C ILE A 602 -8.23 20.35 8.05
N SER A 603 -7.66 21.01 9.06
CA SER A 603 -6.23 20.89 9.37
C SER A 603 -5.85 19.46 9.74
N MET A 604 -6.65 18.77 10.56
CA MET A 604 -6.40 17.41 11.02
C MET A 604 -6.35 16.43 9.85
N TRP A 605 -7.41 16.37 9.05
CA TRP A 605 -7.56 15.35 8.00
C TRP A 605 -6.61 15.54 6.80
N ASN A 606 -6.05 16.74 6.65
CA ASN A 606 -5.05 17.04 5.63
C ASN A 606 -3.60 16.83 6.07
N ARG A 607 -3.35 16.44 7.32
CA ARG A 607 -2.00 16.12 7.80
C ARG A 607 -1.58 14.74 7.32
N TYR A 608 -0.35 14.66 6.83
CA TYR A 608 0.25 13.38 6.45
C TYR A 608 0.42 12.47 7.65
N ILE A 609 -0.16 11.28 7.55
CA ILE A 609 -0.15 10.16 8.51
C ILE A 609 -0.72 10.49 9.90
N ALA A 610 -0.36 11.61 10.54
CA ALA A 610 -0.97 12.05 11.79
C ALA A 610 -2.48 12.24 11.65
N GLY A 611 -2.92 12.77 10.51
CA GLY A 611 -4.32 12.95 10.15
C GLY A 611 -5.01 11.71 9.60
N GLU A 612 -4.30 10.58 9.47
CA GLU A 612 -4.88 9.37 8.91
C GLU A 612 -5.93 8.78 9.87
N PHE A 613 -7.16 8.65 9.38
CA PHE A 613 -8.28 8.07 10.11
C PHE A 613 -8.79 6.75 9.50
N GLY A 614 -8.12 6.23 8.47
CA GLY A 614 -8.62 5.09 7.70
C GLY A 614 -10.07 5.33 7.24
N GLY A 615 -10.96 4.38 7.50
CA GLY A 615 -12.40 4.47 7.20
C GLY A 615 -13.23 4.77 8.45
N MET A 616 -12.84 5.72 9.31
CA MET A 616 -13.68 6.12 10.44
C MET A 616 -15.06 6.62 10.00
N ASN A 617 -15.15 7.37 8.89
CA ASN A 617 -16.42 7.76 8.29
C ASN A 617 -17.26 6.53 7.87
N GLU A 618 -16.64 5.54 7.22
CA GLU A 618 -17.28 4.26 6.89
C GLU A 618 -17.81 3.54 8.14
N ALA A 619 -16.97 3.43 9.17
CA ALA A 619 -17.30 2.71 10.40
C ALA A 619 -18.43 3.39 11.18
N MET A 620 -18.46 4.73 11.20
CA MET A 620 -19.50 5.50 11.89
C MET A 620 -20.84 5.46 11.13
N ALA A 621 -20.83 5.53 9.80
CA ALA A 621 -22.02 5.32 8.98
C ALA A 621 -22.58 3.89 9.16
N ARG A 622 -21.70 2.89 9.24
CA ARG A 622 -22.10 1.51 9.58
C ARG A 622 -22.69 1.39 10.98
N LEU A 623 -22.10 2.03 11.98
CA LEU A 623 -22.61 2.02 13.35
C LEU A 623 -23.98 2.70 13.45
N TYR A 624 -24.21 3.78 12.70
CA TYR A 624 -25.53 4.39 12.52
C TYR A 624 -26.54 3.35 12.01
N ARG A 625 -26.24 2.60 10.94
CA ARG A 625 -27.16 1.58 10.42
C ARG A 625 -27.45 0.45 11.40
N ILE A 626 -26.46 0.04 12.21
CA ILE A 626 -26.63 -1.01 13.22
C ILE A 626 -27.52 -0.54 14.38
N THR A 627 -27.39 0.72 14.79
CA THR A 627 -27.99 1.24 16.04
C THR A 627 -29.21 2.14 15.84
N ASN A 628 -29.36 2.69 14.64
CA ASN A 628 -30.31 3.74 14.28
C ASN A 628 -30.16 5.04 15.12
N ASP A 629 -28.94 5.32 15.61
CA ASP A 629 -28.61 6.54 16.36
C ASP A 629 -27.93 7.56 15.43
N SER A 630 -28.61 8.67 15.13
CA SER A 630 -28.17 9.67 14.17
C SER A 630 -26.87 10.37 14.56
N SER A 631 -26.49 10.37 15.84
CA SER A 631 -25.22 10.97 16.28
C SER A 631 -24.01 10.31 15.61
N TYR A 632 -24.07 9.02 15.29
CA TYR A 632 -22.97 8.37 14.57
C TYR A 632 -22.89 8.81 13.11
N LEU A 633 -24.01 9.13 12.45
CA LEU A 633 -23.99 9.68 11.09
C LEU A 633 -23.43 11.12 11.09
N GLU A 634 -23.76 11.91 12.11
CA GLU A 634 -23.16 13.23 12.33
C GLU A 634 -21.64 13.11 12.50
N VAL A 635 -21.16 12.16 13.30
CA VAL A 635 -19.72 11.90 13.43
C VAL A 635 -19.09 11.46 12.12
N ALA A 636 -19.76 10.59 11.36
CA ALA A 636 -19.24 10.15 10.06
C ALA A 636 -18.97 11.35 9.14
N GLN A 637 -19.83 12.38 9.17
CA GLN A 637 -19.63 13.63 8.44
C GLN A 637 -18.48 14.49 8.99
N LEU A 638 -18.21 14.47 10.30
CA LEU A 638 -17.06 15.18 10.89
C LEU A 638 -15.69 14.65 10.40
N PHE A 639 -15.66 13.45 9.84
CA PHE A 639 -14.50 12.86 9.16
C PHE A 639 -14.40 13.19 7.67
N ASP A 640 -15.27 14.06 7.14
CA ASP A 640 -15.13 14.50 5.75
C ASP A 640 -13.79 15.21 5.55
N ASN A 641 -12.99 14.67 4.64
CA ASN A 641 -11.76 15.32 4.20
C ASN A 641 -12.14 16.42 3.19
N ILE A 642 -12.69 17.52 3.70
CA ILE A 642 -13.29 18.61 2.91
C ILE A 642 -12.38 19.06 1.77
N LYS A 643 -11.07 19.20 2.01
CA LYS A 643 -10.12 19.63 0.97
C LYS A 643 -9.97 18.63 -0.17
N VAL A 644 -9.95 17.33 0.13
CA VAL A 644 -9.85 16.28 -0.89
C VAL A 644 -11.20 16.08 -1.58
N PHE A 645 -12.28 15.95 -0.81
CA PHE A 645 -13.61 15.61 -1.32
C PHE A 645 -14.25 16.77 -2.09
N PHE A 646 -14.18 17.97 -1.52
CA PHE A 646 -14.96 19.14 -1.94
C PHE A 646 -14.10 20.38 -2.25
N GLY A 647 -12.77 20.28 -2.07
CA GLY A 647 -11.80 21.34 -2.27
C GLY A 647 -11.77 22.40 -1.17
N ASP A 648 -12.94 22.84 -0.70
CA ASP A 648 -13.10 23.79 0.40
C ASP A 648 -14.42 23.60 1.15
N ALA A 649 -14.61 24.34 2.24
CA ALA A 649 -15.82 24.28 3.07
C ALA A 649 -17.10 24.76 2.36
N ASN A 650 -16.99 25.41 1.20
CA ASN A 650 -18.14 25.82 0.37
C ASN A 650 -18.42 24.80 -0.76
N HIS A 651 -17.67 23.71 -0.82
CA HIS A 651 -17.78 22.67 -1.84
C HIS A 651 -17.65 23.20 -3.28
N SER A 652 -16.77 24.19 -3.47
CA SER A 652 -16.61 24.83 -4.78
C SER A 652 -15.84 23.97 -5.80
N HIS A 653 -15.18 22.90 -5.34
CA HIS A 653 -14.11 22.21 -6.04
C HIS A 653 -14.03 20.69 -5.68
N GLY A 654 -12.90 20.03 -5.91
CA GLY A 654 -12.59 18.70 -5.36
C GLY A 654 -13.05 17.51 -6.19
N LEU A 655 -12.90 16.31 -5.61
CA LEU A 655 -13.32 15.05 -6.21
C LEU A 655 -14.80 15.04 -6.58
N ALA A 656 -15.67 15.68 -5.79
CA ALA A 656 -17.10 15.81 -6.09
C ALA A 656 -17.36 16.51 -7.45
N LYS A 657 -16.45 17.38 -7.88
CA LYS A 657 -16.49 18.11 -9.15
C LYS A 657 -15.54 17.53 -10.21
N ASN A 658 -15.12 16.27 -10.03
CA ASN A 658 -14.21 15.55 -10.92
C ASN A 658 -12.83 16.21 -11.05
N VAL A 659 -12.35 16.85 -9.98
CA VAL A 659 -10.99 17.38 -9.93
C VAL A 659 -10.11 16.46 -9.09
N ASP A 660 -8.97 16.11 -9.66
CA ASP A 660 -7.95 15.30 -9.03
C ASP A 660 -7.18 16.09 -7.96
N THR A 661 -7.67 15.98 -6.72
CA THR A 661 -7.09 16.61 -5.52
C THR A 661 -6.23 15.66 -4.70
N PHE A 662 -5.97 14.43 -5.17
CA PHE A 662 -5.19 13.42 -4.45
C PHE A 662 -3.78 13.17 -5.03
N ARG A 663 -3.37 14.02 -5.98
CA ARG A 663 -2.01 14.08 -6.54
C ARG A 663 -0.94 14.09 -5.46
N GLY A 664 -0.01 13.14 -5.52
CA GLY A 664 1.11 13.06 -4.58
C GLY A 664 0.73 12.66 -3.14
N LEU A 665 -0.54 12.38 -2.86
CA LEU A 665 -0.98 12.01 -1.52
C LEU A 665 -0.70 10.53 -1.22
N HIS A 666 -0.52 10.21 0.06
CA HIS A 666 -0.35 8.83 0.55
C HIS A 666 -1.59 7.99 0.18
N ALA A 667 -1.41 6.95 -0.61
CA ALA A 667 -2.54 6.27 -1.26
C ALA A 667 -3.46 5.61 -0.24
N ASN A 668 -2.90 4.76 0.63
CA ASN A 668 -3.69 4.01 1.59
C ASN A 668 -4.28 4.88 2.73
N GLN A 669 -3.76 6.10 2.94
CA GLN A 669 -4.39 7.05 3.87
C GLN A 669 -5.75 7.52 3.33
N HIS A 670 -5.86 7.67 2.00
CA HIS A 670 -7.01 8.33 1.37
C HIS A 670 -8.04 7.34 0.81
N ILE A 671 -7.65 6.19 0.24
CA ILE A 671 -8.61 5.23 -0.35
C ILE A 671 -9.70 4.78 0.65
N PRO A 672 -9.42 4.46 1.93
CA PRO A 672 -10.47 4.13 2.91
C PRO A 672 -11.45 5.29 3.19
N GLN A 673 -11.01 6.54 3.07
CA GLN A 673 -11.87 7.70 3.27
C GLN A 673 -12.90 7.79 2.15
N ILE A 674 -12.49 7.46 0.92
CA ILE A 674 -13.36 7.39 -0.27
C ILE A 674 -14.42 6.30 -0.12
N MET A 675 -14.05 5.15 0.46
CA MET A 675 -15.01 4.12 0.85
C MET A 675 -16.08 4.67 1.81
N GLY A 676 -15.67 5.46 2.80
CA GLY A 676 -16.62 6.09 3.71
C GLY A 676 -17.49 7.15 3.04
N ALA A 677 -17.00 7.88 2.02
CA ALA A 677 -17.87 8.74 1.21
C ALA A 677 -18.99 7.94 0.54
N LEU A 678 -18.68 6.77 -0.06
CA LEU A 678 -19.72 5.92 -0.64
C LEU A 678 -20.74 5.41 0.40
N GLU A 679 -20.32 5.10 1.62
CA GLU A 679 -21.25 4.74 2.70
C GLU A 679 -22.06 5.94 3.21
N MET A 680 -21.51 7.16 3.20
CA MET A 680 -22.28 8.38 3.46
C MET A 680 -23.34 8.59 2.38
N TYR A 681 -23.03 8.34 1.11
CA TYR A 681 -24.02 8.38 0.04
C TYR A 681 -25.16 7.38 0.28
N ARG A 682 -24.84 6.14 0.70
CA ARG A 682 -25.82 5.11 1.02
C ARG A 682 -26.88 5.59 2.03
N ASP A 683 -26.45 6.33 3.04
CA ASP A 683 -27.30 6.71 4.16
C ASP A 683 -27.95 8.10 4.00
N THR A 684 -27.36 8.98 3.18
CA THR A 684 -27.84 10.37 2.99
C THR A 684 -28.48 10.62 1.63
N ASN A 685 -28.20 9.79 0.62
CA ASN A 685 -28.49 10.03 -0.79
C ASN A 685 -27.91 11.34 -1.36
N SER A 686 -26.89 11.94 -0.71
CA SER A 686 -26.25 13.16 -1.20
C SER A 686 -25.35 12.87 -2.41
N PRO A 687 -25.66 13.37 -3.63
CA PRO A 687 -24.95 13.02 -4.86
C PRO A 687 -23.45 13.29 -4.84
N GLU A 688 -23.01 14.31 -4.09
CA GLU A 688 -21.60 14.70 -4.03
C GLU A 688 -20.72 13.58 -3.49
N TYR A 689 -21.20 12.82 -2.50
CA TYR A 689 -20.47 11.68 -1.96
C TYR A 689 -20.33 10.53 -2.96
N PHE A 690 -21.36 10.25 -3.76
CA PHE A 690 -21.25 9.27 -4.85
C PHE A 690 -20.22 9.74 -5.87
N HIS A 691 -20.27 11.01 -6.27
CA HIS A 691 -19.32 11.58 -7.21
C HIS A 691 -17.88 11.55 -6.68
N VAL A 692 -17.65 11.77 -5.39
CA VAL A 692 -16.32 11.59 -4.76
C VAL A 692 -15.81 10.17 -5.00
N ALA A 693 -16.61 9.16 -4.65
CA ALA A 693 -16.23 7.75 -4.78
C ALA A 693 -16.00 7.33 -6.24
N ASP A 694 -16.92 7.70 -7.12
CA ASP A 694 -16.90 7.31 -8.51
C ASP A 694 -15.80 8.03 -9.31
N ASN A 695 -15.63 9.35 -9.12
CA ASN A 695 -14.56 10.10 -9.78
C ASN A 695 -13.18 9.63 -9.29
N PHE A 696 -13.02 9.39 -7.98
CA PHE A 696 -11.76 8.84 -7.45
C PHE A 696 -11.43 7.50 -8.09
N TRP A 697 -12.37 6.53 -8.06
CA TRP A 697 -12.14 5.22 -8.65
C TRP A 697 -11.78 5.32 -10.14
N TYR A 698 -12.51 6.14 -10.90
CA TYR A 698 -12.26 6.35 -12.32
C TYR A 698 -10.86 6.90 -12.58
N MET A 699 -10.45 7.96 -11.86
CA MET A 699 -9.11 8.54 -12.03
C MET A 699 -8.02 7.58 -11.56
N THR A 700 -8.20 6.91 -10.42
CA THR A 700 -7.20 5.96 -9.88
C THR A 700 -6.93 4.81 -10.85
N THR A 701 -7.96 4.14 -11.36
CA THR A 701 -7.78 2.97 -12.26
C THR A 701 -7.26 3.36 -13.65
N ASN A 702 -7.46 4.60 -14.07
CA ASN A 702 -7.05 5.06 -15.39
C ASN A 702 -5.73 5.81 -15.42
N ASP A 703 -5.35 6.48 -14.34
CA ASP A 703 -4.24 7.44 -14.33
C ASP A 703 -3.11 7.07 -13.35
N TYR A 704 -3.35 6.10 -12.46
CA TYR A 704 -2.42 5.75 -11.37
C TYR A 704 -2.18 4.25 -11.18
N MET A 705 -2.80 3.39 -11.99
CA MET A 705 -2.82 1.94 -11.80
C MET A 705 -1.79 1.21 -12.66
N TYR A 706 -1.03 0.31 -12.04
CA TYR A 706 -0.13 -0.63 -12.74
C TYR A 706 -0.90 -1.86 -13.26
N SER A 707 -0.28 -2.65 -14.13
CA SER A 707 -0.91 -3.81 -14.78
C SER A 707 -1.35 -4.90 -13.80
N ILE A 708 -0.76 -4.99 -12.60
CA ILE A 708 -1.24 -5.92 -11.58
C ILE A 708 -2.53 -5.45 -10.87
N GLY A 709 -3.04 -4.25 -11.16
CA GLY A 709 -4.20 -3.62 -10.50
C GLY A 709 -3.86 -2.83 -9.23
N GLY A 710 -2.58 -2.74 -8.87
CA GLY A 710 -2.09 -1.94 -7.74
C GLY A 710 -1.86 -0.48 -8.07
N VAL A 711 -1.62 0.32 -7.03
CA VAL A 711 -1.32 1.75 -7.08
C VAL A 711 -0.23 2.10 -6.06
N ALA A 712 0.26 3.34 -6.11
CA ALA A 712 1.40 3.84 -5.34
C ALA A 712 2.76 3.31 -5.82
N GLY A 713 3.76 4.17 -5.71
CA GLY A 713 5.11 3.93 -6.21
C GLY A 713 5.83 5.21 -6.61
N ALA A 714 5.39 6.36 -6.10
CA ALA A 714 5.86 7.65 -6.57
C ALA A 714 7.34 7.88 -6.30
N ARG A 715 8.02 8.38 -7.33
CA ARG A 715 9.31 9.07 -7.27
C ARG A 715 9.14 10.56 -7.03
N ASN A 716 8.00 11.10 -7.49
CA ASN A 716 7.59 12.46 -7.25
C ASN A 716 6.14 12.48 -6.74
N PRO A 717 5.90 12.78 -5.44
CA PRO A 717 6.92 13.00 -4.41
C PRO A 717 7.75 11.72 -4.15
N ALA A 718 8.90 11.86 -3.49
CA ALA A 718 9.81 10.74 -3.22
C ALA A 718 9.29 9.84 -2.08
N ASN A 719 8.16 9.16 -2.33
CA ASN A 719 7.53 8.23 -1.40
C ASN A 719 6.80 7.12 -2.18
N ALA A 720 7.24 5.88 -1.99
CA ALA A 720 6.65 4.70 -2.64
C ALA A 720 5.20 4.40 -2.21
N GLU A 721 4.72 5.00 -1.12
CA GLU A 721 3.35 4.85 -0.61
C GLU A 721 2.40 5.94 -1.18
N CYS A 722 2.92 6.90 -1.95
CA CYS A 722 2.12 7.95 -2.56
C CYS A 722 1.72 7.64 -4.00
N PHE A 723 0.60 8.23 -4.42
CA PHE A 723 0.29 8.45 -5.84
C PHE A 723 1.33 9.37 -6.48
N THR A 724 1.52 9.28 -7.80
CA THR A 724 2.36 10.26 -8.50
C THR A 724 1.73 11.66 -8.42
N LYS A 725 2.58 12.70 -8.42
CA LYS A 725 2.09 14.08 -8.44
C LYS A 725 1.44 14.41 -9.78
N GLU A 726 2.05 13.96 -10.86
CA GLU A 726 1.47 14.07 -12.20
C GLU A 726 0.66 12.80 -12.52
N PRO A 727 -0.62 12.91 -12.88
CA PRO A 727 -1.44 11.77 -13.31
C PRO A 727 -0.97 11.26 -14.68
N SER A 728 -1.23 9.98 -14.97
CA SER A 728 -0.85 9.34 -16.24
C SER A 728 0.65 9.33 -16.55
N THR A 729 1.51 9.43 -15.53
CA THR A 729 2.98 9.41 -15.70
C THR A 729 3.65 8.27 -14.90
N LEU A 730 3.16 7.03 -15.02
CA LEU A 730 3.70 5.92 -14.21
C LEU A 730 5.10 5.51 -14.65
N TYR A 731 5.42 5.55 -15.94
CA TYR A 731 6.77 5.28 -16.41
C TYR A 731 7.75 6.34 -15.92
N GLU A 732 7.36 7.62 -16.01
CA GLU A 732 8.18 8.78 -15.63
C GLU A 732 8.23 9.04 -14.12
N ASN A 733 7.20 8.69 -13.35
CA ASN A 733 7.13 9.04 -11.93
C ASN A 733 6.71 7.91 -11.00
N GLY A 734 6.30 6.73 -11.49
CA GLY A 734 5.69 5.67 -10.68
C GLY A 734 6.57 4.46 -10.36
N LEU A 735 7.78 4.33 -10.90
CA LEU A 735 8.59 3.12 -10.71
C LEU A 735 9.72 3.33 -9.66
N SER A 736 9.36 3.83 -8.47
CA SER A 736 10.30 4.17 -7.39
C SER A 736 11.12 2.98 -6.89
N ALA A 737 12.44 3.09 -6.83
CA ALA A 737 13.30 2.03 -6.29
C ALA A 737 12.97 1.61 -4.83
N GLY A 738 12.27 2.48 -4.06
CA GLY A 738 11.81 2.18 -2.69
C GLY A 738 10.59 1.26 -2.60
N GLY A 739 10.03 0.83 -3.74
CA GLY A 739 8.87 -0.05 -3.84
C GLY A 739 7.80 0.50 -4.78
N GLN A 740 6.90 -0.38 -5.19
CA GLN A 740 5.65 -0.03 -5.86
C GLN A 740 4.52 -0.87 -5.27
N ASN A 741 3.27 -0.48 -5.53
CA ASN A 741 2.10 -1.31 -5.26
C ASN A 741 1.99 -1.73 -3.80
N GLU A 742 1.70 -0.79 -2.90
CA GLU A 742 1.38 -1.16 -1.51
C GLU A 742 0.14 -2.08 -1.49
N THR A 743 0.26 -3.26 -0.85
CA THR A 743 -0.81 -4.27 -0.85
C THR A 743 -2.13 -3.74 -0.23
N CYS A 744 -2.05 -2.91 0.81
CA CYS A 744 -3.23 -2.28 1.43
C CYS A 744 -4.04 -1.43 0.45
N ALA A 745 -3.36 -0.71 -0.46
CA ALA A 745 -4.03 0.18 -1.40
C ALA A 745 -4.91 -0.63 -2.35
N THR A 746 -4.42 -1.76 -2.86
CA THR A 746 -5.21 -2.69 -3.68
C THR A 746 -6.35 -3.31 -2.89
N TYR A 747 -6.11 -3.74 -1.65
CA TYR A 747 -7.17 -4.26 -0.79
C TYR A 747 -8.35 -3.27 -0.68
N ASN A 748 -8.05 -1.99 -0.42
CA ASN A 748 -9.07 -0.96 -0.29
C ASN A 748 -9.70 -0.57 -1.64
N MET A 749 -8.96 -0.62 -2.75
CA MET A 749 -9.52 -0.42 -4.08
C MET A 749 -10.45 -1.56 -4.51
N LEU A 750 -10.14 -2.81 -4.16
CA LEU A 750 -11.06 -3.93 -4.36
C LEU A 750 -12.34 -3.74 -3.53
N LYS A 751 -12.19 -3.29 -2.27
CA LYS A 751 -13.32 -2.92 -1.41
C LYS A 751 -14.17 -1.80 -2.04
N LEU A 752 -13.55 -0.76 -2.62
CA LEU A 752 -14.26 0.31 -3.34
C LEU A 752 -14.99 -0.19 -4.56
N SER A 753 -14.33 -0.98 -5.38
CA SER A 753 -14.87 -1.50 -6.64
C SER A 753 -16.11 -2.36 -6.41
N ARG A 754 -16.05 -3.28 -5.43
CA ARG A 754 -17.21 -4.12 -5.10
C ARG A 754 -18.37 -3.33 -4.53
N ASN A 755 -18.12 -2.28 -3.76
CA ASN A 755 -19.19 -1.48 -3.17
C ASN A 755 -19.82 -0.52 -4.18
N LEU A 756 -19.03 0.10 -5.07
CA LEU A 756 -19.58 0.85 -6.21
C LEU A 756 -20.49 -0.03 -7.07
N PHE A 757 -20.11 -1.30 -7.26
CA PHE A 757 -20.89 -2.26 -8.02
C PHE A 757 -22.27 -2.57 -7.38
N LEU A 758 -22.43 -2.38 -6.07
CA LEU A 758 -23.74 -2.52 -5.42
C LEU A 758 -24.73 -1.42 -5.84
N PHE A 759 -24.24 -0.28 -6.31
CA PHE A 759 -25.04 0.82 -6.85
C PHE A 759 -25.16 0.73 -8.36
N GLU A 760 -24.03 0.61 -9.06
CA GLU A 760 -24.00 0.64 -10.52
C GLU A 760 -23.24 -0.56 -11.06
N GLN A 761 -23.93 -1.47 -11.76
CA GLN A 761 -23.37 -2.76 -12.17
C GLN A 761 -22.55 -2.66 -13.46
N ARG A 762 -21.55 -1.76 -13.47
CA ARG A 762 -20.56 -1.64 -14.54
C ARG A 762 -19.58 -2.81 -14.47
N THR A 763 -19.32 -3.46 -15.60
CA THR A 763 -18.40 -4.60 -15.67
C THR A 763 -16.97 -4.23 -15.37
N GLU A 764 -16.52 -3.02 -15.74
CA GLU A 764 -15.17 -2.52 -15.45
C GLU A 764 -14.80 -2.56 -13.97
N LEU A 765 -15.77 -2.41 -13.07
CA LEU A 765 -15.57 -2.55 -11.62
C LEU A 765 -15.16 -3.98 -11.24
N MET A 766 -15.79 -4.98 -11.87
CA MET A 766 -15.52 -6.40 -11.61
C MET A 766 -14.37 -6.95 -12.45
N ASP A 767 -14.07 -6.34 -13.59
CA ASP A 767 -12.85 -6.62 -14.36
C ASP A 767 -11.62 -6.12 -13.58
N TYR A 768 -11.66 -4.91 -13.03
CA TYR A 768 -10.64 -4.45 -12.08
C TYR A 768 -10.55 -5.36 -10.85
N TYR A 769 -11.70 -5.79 -10.30
CA TYR A 769 -11.70 -6.68 -9.15
C TYR A 769 -10.98 -8.01 -9.44
N GLU A 770 -11.26 -8.63 -10.59
CA GLU A 770 -10.58 -9.83 -11.07
C GLU A 770 -9.07 -9.59 -11.24
N GLN A 771 -8.70 -8.48 -11.88
CA GLN A 771 -7.31 -8.13 -12.15
C GLN A 771 -6.50 -7.93 -10.86
N GLY A 772 -6.97 -7.08 -9.94
CA GLY A 772 -6.28 -6.83 -8.67
C GLY A 772 -6.25 -8.05 -7.75
N LEU A 773 -7.29 -8.89 -7.79
CA LEU A 773 -7.35 -10.12 -7.01
C LEU A 773 -6.33 -11.16 -7.47
N TYR A 774 -6.36 -11.54 -8.76
CA TYR A 774 -5.46 -12.57 -9.28
C TYR A 774 -4.01 -12.10 -9.36
N ASN A 775 -3.77 -10.85 -9.79
CA ASN A 775 -2.43 -10.42 -10.17
C ASN A 775 -1.69 -9.67 -9.07
N HIS A 776 -2.38 -9.17 -8.04
CA HIS A 776 -1.73 -8.53 -6.89
C HIS A 776 -2.04 -9.27 -5.59
N ILE A 777 -3.29 -9.38 -5.16
CA ILE A 777 -3.61 -9.96 -3.84
C ILE A 777 -3.12 -11.41 -3.73
N LEU A 778 -3.41 -12.28 -4.71
CA LEU A 778 -2.90 -13.65 -4.67
C LEU A 778 -1.37 -13.72 -4.81
N ALA A 779 -0.77 -12.79 -5.56
CA ALA A 779 0.67 -12.70 -5.74
C ALA A 779 1.43 -12.15 -4.53
N SER A 780 0.73 -11.49 -3.61
CA SER A 780 1.28 -10.89 -2.39
C SER A 780 1.57 -11.90 -1.28
N VAL A 781 1.20 -13.18 -1.45
CA VAL A 781 1.37 -14.24 -0.45
C VAL A 781 2.55 -15.14 -0.80
N ALA A 782 3.34 -15.52 0.20
CA ALA A 782 4.48 -16.42 0.06
C ALA A 782 4.07 -17.84 -0.37
N GLU A 783 5.05 -18.58 -0.90
CA GLU A 783 4.83 -19.93 -1.42
C GLU A 783 4.32 -20.90 -0.34
N ASP A 784 4.98 -20.95 0.82
CA ASP A 784 4.74 -22.00 1.82
C ASP A 784 4.23 -21.49 3.18
N SER A 785 3.97 -20.20 3.32
CA SER A 785 3.59 -19.59 4.60
C SER A 785 2.62 -18.42 4.43
N PRO A 786 1.96 -17.92 5.48
CA PRO A 786 1.13 -16.73 5.39
C PRO A 786 1.95 -15.42 5.34
N ALA A 787 3.27 -15.51 5.17
CA ALA A 787 4.08 -14.31 4.95
C ALA A 787 3.59 -13.57 3.71
N ASN A 788 3.61 -12.23 3.75
CA ASN A 788 3.05 -11.41 2.70
C ASN A 788 3.92 -10.19 2.37
N THR A 789 3.71 -9.64 1.17
CA THR A 789 4.41 -8.44 0.70
C THR A 789 3.81 -7.17 1.30
N TYR A 790 4.66 -6.17 1.54
CA TYR A 790 4.24 -4.79 1.76
C TYR A 790 4.10 -4.06 0.42
N HIS A 791 5.20 -4.02 -0.34
CA HIS A 791 5.26 -3.53 -1.71
C HIS A 791 5.45 -4.70 -2.67
N VAL A 792 4.76 -4.69 -3.80
CA VAL A 792 4.97 -5.64 -4.91
C VAL A 792 5.80 -4.94 -6.00
N PRO A 793 7.10 -5.27 -6.11
CA PRO A 793 7.99 -4.58 -7.02
C PRO A 793 7.75 -5.01 -8.48
N LEU A 794 7.83 -4.06 -9.42
CA LEU A 794 7.53 -4.25 -10.85
C LEU A 794 8.67 -3.82 -11.78
N ARG A 795 9.82 -3.42 -11.24
CA ARG A 795 11.01 -3.08 -12.03
C ARG A 795 11.62 -4.35 -12.65
N PRO A 796 12.48 -4.24 -13.69
CA PRO A 796 13.12 -5.42 -14.29
C PRO A 796 13.81 -6.30 -13.25
N SER A 797 13.65 -7.62 -13.38
CA SER A 797 14.28 -8.64 -12.52
C SER A 797 14.12 -8.43 -11.00
N SER A 798 13.00 -7.84 -10.58
CA SER A 798 12.69 -7.62 -9.16
C SER A 798 12.40 -8.94 -8.44
N ILE A 799 12.53 -8.95 -7.11
CA ILE A 799 12.11 -10.04 -6.23
C ILE A 799 11.03 -9.58 -5.27
N LYS A 800 9.96 -10.39 -5.10
CA LYS A 800 8.95 -10.15 -4.07
C LYS A 800 9.53 -10.47 -2.69
N GLN A 801 9.27 -9.58 -1.73
CA GLN A 801 9.74 -9.73 -0.36
C GLN A 801 8.57 -10.06 0.57
N PHE A 802 8.64 -11.19 1.25
CA PHE A 802 7.57 -11.70 2.12
C PHE A 802 8.00 -11.66 3.58
N GLY A 803 7.19 -11.03 4.43
CA GLY A 803 7.43 -10.93 5.87
C GLY A 803 6.28 -11.46 6.72
N ASN A 804 6.53 -11.66 8.02
CA ASN A 804 5.56 -12.07 9.03
C ASN A 804 4.95 -13.50 8.87
N PRO A 805 5.75 -14.56 8.64
CA PRO A 805 5.24 -15.93 8.46
C PRO A 805 4.52 -16.49 9.71
N ASN A 806 4.81 -15.95 10.90
CA ASN A 806 4.28 -16.46 12.18
C ASN A 806 3.25 -15.53 12.82
N MET A 807 2.84 -14.43 12.15
CA MET A 807 1.89 -13.45 12.68
C MET A 807 2.30 -12.84 14.04
N THR A 808 3.59 -12.55 14.23
CA THR A 808 4.16 -12.06 15.51
C THR A 808 4.52 -10.57 15.51
N GLY A 809 4.43 -9.89 14.36
CA GLY A 809 4.65 -8.45 14.26
C GLY A 809 3.98 -7.91 13.00
N PHE A 810 3.33 -6.75 13.12
CA PHE A 810 2.42 -6.28 12.07
C PHE A 810 2.84 -4.92 11.53
N THR A 811 2.79 -4.82 10.22
CA THR A 811 2.60 -3.57 9.46
C THR A 811 1.13 -3.44 9.05
N CYS A 812 0.74 -2.33 8.42
CA CYS A 812 -0.61 -2.20 7.83
C CYS A 812 -0.91 -3.34 6.83
N CYS A 813 0.05 -3.68 5.95
CA CYS A 813 -0.12 -4.72 4.92
C CYS A 813 -0.30 -6.11 5.52
N ASN A 814 0.35 -6.42 6.64
CA ASN A 814 0.10 -7.67 7.35
C ASN A 814 -1.33 -7.72 7.91
N GLY A 815 -1.85 -6.59 8.38
CA GLY A 815 -3.24 -6.44 8.81
C GLY A 815 -4.24 -6.67 7.68
N THR A 816 -4.03 -6.06 6.52
CA THR A 816 -4.93 -6.28 5.36
C THR A 816 -4.79 -7.67 4.74
N ALA A 817 -3.62 -8.31 4.84
CA ALA A 817 -3.40 -9.65 4.31
C ALA A 817 -4.24 -10.70 5.05
N ILE A 818 -4.31 -10.63 6.39
CA ILE A 818 -5.15 -11.54 7.18
C ILE A 818 -6.65 -11.35 6.87
N GLU A 819 -7.09 -10.12 6.54
CA GLU A 819 -8.47 -9.87 6.10
C GLU A 819 -8.74 -10.29 4.66
N SER A 820 -7.77 -10.16 3.76
CA SER A 820 -7.94 -10.53 2.34
C SER A 820 -8.09 -12.04 2.22
N SER A 821 -7.19 -12.78 2.87
CA SER A 821 -7.08 -14.23 2.74
C SER A 821 -8.19 -15.00 3.44
N THR A 822 -9.00 -14.36 4.27
CA THR A 822 -10.12 -15.01 4.99
C THR A 822 -11.49 -14.82 4.32
N LYS A 823 -11.54 -14.15 3.15
CA LYS A 823 -12.81 -13.75 2.51
C LYS A 823 -12.88 -13.82 0.99
N PHE A 824 -12.01 -14.58 0.32
CA PHE A 824 -11.94 -14.62 -1.15
C PHE A 824 -13.27 -14.91 -1.87
N GLN A 825 -14.22 -15.58 -1.22
CA GLN A 825 -15.52 -15.89 -1.80
C GLN A 825 -16.51 -14.70 -1.87
N ASN A 826 -16.22 -13.58 -1.20
CA ASN A 826 -17.19 -12.52 -0.89
C ASN A 826 -17.73 -11.72 -2.08
N SER A 827 -17.13 -11.88 -3.26
CA SER A 827 -17.47 -11.15 -4.47
C SER A 827 -17.66 -12.07 -5.67
N ILE A 828 -17.72 -13.39 -5.46
CA ILE A 828 -18.03 -14.36 -6.52
C ILE A 828 -19.47 -14.14 -7.02
N TYR A 829 -20.41 -13.96 -6.10
CA TYR A 829 -21.83 -13.81 -6.38
C TYR A 829 -22.43 -12.60 -5.66
N PHE A 830 -23.37 -11.91 -6.30
CA PHE A 830 -24.29 -10.96 -5.67
C PHE A 830 -25.73 -11.25 -6.07
N LYS A 831 -26.70 -10.72 -5.32
CA LYS A 831 -28.12 -10.79 -5.65
C LYS A 831 -28.70 -9.39 -5.84
N SER A 832 -29.71 -9.24 -6.69
CA SER A 832 -30.51 -8.02 -6.70
C SER A 832 -31.26 -7.84 -5.38
N ASP A 833 -31.51 -6.59 -5.00
CA ASP A 833 -32.29 -6.20 -3.83
C ASP A 833 -33.69 -6.86 -3.78
N ASP A 834 -34.34 -7.02 -4.94
CA ASP A 834 -35.61 -7.72 -5.12
C ASP A 834 -35.51 -9.25 -5.05
N ASN A 835 -34.30 -9.78 -4.84
CA ASN A 835 -33.97 -11.20 -4.71
C ASN A 835 -34.39 -12.05 -5.94
N ASN A 836 -34.43 -11.47 -7.14
CA ASN A 836 -34.82 -12.15 -8.39
C ASN A 836 -33.70 -12.31 -9.43
N THR A 837 -32.52 -11.77 -9.19
CA THR A 837 -31.37 -11.87 -10.09
C THR A 837 -30.13 -12.31 -9.32
N LEU A 838 -29.46 -13.34 -9.82
CA LEU A 838 -28.12 -13.74 -9.38
C LEU A 838 -27.10 -13.14 -10.34
N TYR A 839 -26.10 -12.44 -9.82
CA TYR A 839 -24.92 -11.99 -10.54
C TYR A 839 -23.78 -12.96 -10.27
N VAL A 840 -23.16 -13.48 -11.33
CA VAL A 840 -21.95 -14.32 -11.29
C VAL A 840 -20.80 -13.45 -11.79
N ASN A 841 -19.97 -12.98 -10.87
CA ASN A 841 -18.90 -12.02 -11.14
C ASN A 841 -17.56 -12.72 -11.37
N LEU A 842 -17.22 -13.71 -10.54
CA LEU A 842 -15.95 -14.43 -10.64
C LEU A 842 -16.19 -15.90 -11.01
N TYR A 843 -15.28 -16.44 -11.81
CA TYR A 843 -15.30 -17.83 -12.25
C TYR A 843 -14.36 -18.65 -11.37
N VAL A 844 -14.87 -19.10 -10.22
CA VAL A 844 -14.10 -19.78 -9.18
C VAL A 844 -14.87 -21.03 -8.73
N PRO A 845 -14.21 -22.18 -8.52
CA PRO A 845 -14.88 -23.39 -8.02
C PRO A 845 -15.50 -23.09 -6.66
N SER A 846 -16.83 -23.15 -6.58
CA SER A 846 -17.56 -22.67 -5.42
C SER A 846 -18.99 -23.16 -5.36
N THR A 847 -19.54 -23.22 -4.15
CA THR A 847 -20.95 -23.52 -3.92
C THR A 847 -21.64 -22.37 -3.20
N LEU A 848 -22.65 -21.78 -3.84
CA LEU A 848 -23.54 -20.78 -3.24
C LEU A 848 -24.79 -21.46 -2.69
N ASN A 849 -25.10 -21.23 -1.42
CA ASN A 849 -26.36 -21.57 -0.76
C ASN A 849 -27.26 -20.33 -0.69
N TRP A 850 -28.12 -20.13 -1.70
CA TRP A 850 -29.08 -19.04 -1.73
C TRP A 850 -30.32 -19.37 -0.89
N ARG A 851 -30.20 -19.20 0.43
CA ARG A 851 -31.16 -19.67 1.44
C ARG A 851 -32.56 -19.11 1.24
N GLU A 852 -32.69 -17.82 0.94
CA GLU A 852 -33.98 -17.14 0.75
C GLU A 852 -34.78 -17.73 -0.42
N ARG A 853 -34.09 -18.24 -1.44
CA ARG A 853 -34.73 -18.89 -2.60
C ARG A 853 -34.77 -20.41 -2.49
N LYS A 854 -34.15 -21.00 -1.46
CA LYS A 854 -33.96 -22.46 -1.33
C LYS A 854 -33.33 -23.04 -2.61
N VAL A 855 -32.35 -22.33 -3.16
CA VAL A 855 -31.58 -22.70 -4.35
C VAL A 855 -30.13 -22.82 -3.93
N GLN A 856 -29.45 -23.86 -4.38
CA GLN A 856 -27.99 -23.95 -4.35
C GLN A 856 -27.47 -23.84 -5.78
N VAL A 857 -26.36 -23.13 -5.97
CA VAL A 857 -25.65 -23.03 -7.25
C VAL A 857 -24.24 -23.55 -7.04
N VAL A 858 -23.90 -24.63 -7.75
CA VAL A 858 -22.54 -25.21 -7.73
C VAL A 858 -21.82 -24.78 -8.99
N GLN A 859 -20.70 -24.08 -8.84
CA GLN A 859 -19.81 -23.68 -9.92
C GLN A 859 -18.61 -24.63 -9.95
N THR A 860 -18.47 -25.37 -11.05
CA THR A 860 -17.41 -26.36 -11.27
C THR A 860 -16.56 -25.91 -12.44
N THR A 861 -15.25 -25.71 -12.22
CA THR A 861 -14.30 -25.18 -13.20
C THR A 861 -12.86 -25.47 -12.76
N ALA A 862 -11.88 -25.34 -13.65
CA ALA A 862 -10.46 -25.18 -13.32
C ALA A 862 -9.91 -23.80 -13.73
N PHE A 863 -10.79 -22.80 -13.91
CA PHE A 863 -10.39 -21.42 -14.17
C PHE A 863 -9.43 -20.92 -13.07
N PRO A 864 -8.32 -20.25 -13.42
CA PRO A 864 -7.98 -19.72 -14.75
C PRO A 864 -7.08 -20.62 -15.61
N LYS A 865 -6.92 -21.92 -15.29
CA LYS A 865 -6.15 -22.86 -16.12
C LYS A 865 -6.95 -23.41 -17.31
N GLU A 866 -8.28 -23.43 -17.17
CA GLU A 866 -9.21 -23.84 -18.22
C GLU A 866 -10.21 -22.73 -18.55
N ASP A 867 -10.70 -22.74 -19.80
CA ASP A 867 -11.59 -21.73 -20.36
C ASP A 867 -13.10 -22.04 -20.18
N GLU A 868 -13.44 -23.07 -19.40
CA GLU A 868 -14.81 -23.54 -19.18
C GLU A 868 -15.26 -23.43 -17.72
N THR A 869 -16.51 -23.05 -17.51
CA THR A 869 -17.16 -23.08 -16.18
C THR A 869 -18.59 -23.59 -16.29
N ARG A 870 -18.99 -24.41 -15.33
CA ARG A 870 -20.31 -25.03 -15.25
C ARG A 870 -21.04 -24.56 -14.00
N LEU A 871 -22.23 -23.99 -14.17
CA LEU A 871 -23.15 -23.69 -13.07
C LEU A 871 -24.26 -24.73 -13.03
N THR A 872 -24.37 -25.48 -11.93
CA THR A 872 -25.44 -26.44 -11.68
C THR A 872 -26.44 -25.88 -10.69
N ILE A 873 -27.71 -25.79 -11.10
CA ILE A 873 -28.78 -25.24 -10.27
C ILE A 873 -29.48 -26.36 -9.49
N ASN A 874 -29.30 -26.36 -8.18
CA ASN A 874 -29.93 -27.27 -7.23
C ASN A 874 -31.09 -26.57 -6.52
N GLY A 875 -32.25 -26.51 -7.17
CA GLY A 875 -33.45 -25.88 -6.62
C GLY A 875 -34.51 -25.70 -7.69
N LYS A 876 -35.53 -24.88 -7.44
CA LYS A 876 -36.52 -24.54 -8.47
C LYS A 876 -37.00 -23.10 -8.33
N GLY A 877 -37.24 -22.43 -9.44
CA GLY A 877 -37.80 -21.07 -9.40
C GLY A 877 -37.59 -20.30 -10.69
N LYS A 878 -38.29 -19.18 -10.82
CA LYS A 878 -38.05 -18.19 -11.87
C LYS A 878 -37.13 -17.11 -11.30
N PHE A 879 -35.96 -16.94 -11.88
CA PHE A 879 -35.00 -15.88 -11.55
C PHE A 879 -34.02 -15.72 -12.73
N SER A 880 -33.40 -14.55 -12.83
CA SER A 880 -32.38 -14.30 -13.85
C SER A 880 -31.00 -14.68 -13.32
N VAL A 881 -30.14 -15.20 -14.19
CA VAL A 881 -28.70 -15.35 -13.92
C VAL A 881 -27.97 -14.40 -14.86
N LYS A 882 -27.23 -13.44 -14.31
CA LYS A 882 -26.36 -12.54 -15.04
C LYS A 882 -24.92 -13.04 -14.91
N VAL A 883 -24.32 -13.42 -16.03
CA VAL A 883 -22.92 -13.87 -16.09
C VAL A 883 -22.07 -12.75 -16.68
N ARG A 884 -20.94 -12.43 -16.05
CA ARG A 884 -20.02 -11.38 -16.55
C ARG A 884 -19.35 -11.85 -17.84
N VAL A 885 -19.39 -11.06 -18.90
CA VAL A 885 -18.56 -11.25 -20.09
C VAL A 885 -17.35 -10.33 -19.92
N PRO A 886 -16.18 -10.84 -19.50
CA PRO A 886 -15.02 -9.99 -19.20
C PRO A 886 -14.57 -9.21 -20.44
N HIS A 887 -13.97 -8.02 -20.28
CA HIS A 887 -13.49 -7.26 -21.44
C HIS A 887 -12.44 -8.02 -22.27
N TRP A 888 -11.63 -8.86 -21.63
CA TRP A 888 -10.59 -9.66 -22.30
C TRP A 888 -11.15 -10.81 -23.16
N ALA A 889 -12.44 -11.16 -23.02
CA ALA A 889 -13.07 -12.29 -23.70
C ALA A 889 -13.46 -11.99 -25.16
N THR A 890 -12.54 -11.45 -25.97
CA THR A 890 -12.84 -11.02 -27.35
C THR A 890 -12.80 -12.17 -28.38
N ASN A 891 -12.22 -13.33 -28.04
CA ASN A 891 -12.23 -14.54 -28.88
C ASN A 891 -13.53 -15.37 -28.75
N GLY A 892 -14.56 -14.80 -28.12
CA GLY A 892 -15.90 -15.37 -28.04
C GLY A 892 -16.35 -15.72 -26.62
N PHE A 893 -17.65 -15.94 -26.48
CA PHE A 893 -18.29 -16.35 -25.23
C PHE A 893 -19.50 -17.23 -25.56
N THR A 894 -19.39 -18.52 -25.28
CA THR A 894 -20.43 -19.51 -25.63
C THR A 894 -21.22 -19.93 -24.40
N VAL A 895 -22.54 -20.00 -24.54
CA VAL A 895 -23.44 -20.48 -23.50
C VAL A 895 -24.20 -21.71 -23.97
N LYS A 896 -24.22 -22.77 -23.17
CA LYS A 896 -25.15 -23.90 -23.31
C LYS A 896 -26.03 -24.00 -22.07
N ILE A 897 -27.31 -24.29 -22.27
CA ILE A 897 -28.23 -24.62 -21.17
C ILE A 897 -28.74 -26.03 -21.41
N ASN A 898 -28.50 -26.93 -20.45
CA ASN A 898 -28.84 -28.36 -20.56
C ASN A 898 -28.33 -28.99 -21.86
N GLY A 899 -27.06 -28.71 -22.20
CA GLY A 899 -26.39 -29.20 -23.41
C GLY A 899 -26.78 -28.51 -24.72
N LYS A 900 -27.78 -27.61 -24.71
CA LYS A 900 -28.22 -26.88 -25.91
C LYS A 900 -27.56 -25.50 -25.99
N THR A 901 -26.82 -25.25 -27.06
CA THR A 901 -26.25 -23.93 -27.37
C THR A 901 -27.33 -22.86 -27.43
N GLN A 902 -27.11 -21.75 -26.73
CA GLN A 902 -27.99 -20.59 -26.72
C GLN A 902 -27.50 -19.56 -27.73
N LYS A 903 -28.43 -18.98 -28.49
CA LYS A 903 -28.14 -17.83 -29.34
C LYS A 903 -28.17 -16.56 -28.49
N VAL A 904 -26.99 -16.11 -28.07
CA VAL A 904 -26.80 -14.96 -27.18
C VAL A 904 -25.96 -13.90 -27.86
N ASN A 905 -26.19 -12.63 -27.51
CA ASN A 905 -25.29 -11.52 -27.88
C ASN A 905 -24.39 -11.24 -26.67
N ALA A 906 -23.28 -11.96 -26.58
CA ALA A 906 -22.28 -11.75 -25.53
C ALA A 906 -21.26 -10.73 -26.04
N VAL A 907 -21.29 -9.53 -25.45
CA VAL A 907 -20.38 -8.43 -25.79
C VAL A 907 -19.33 -8.33 -24.68
N PRO A 908 -18.02 -8.34 -24.98
CA PRO A 908 -16.99 -8.12 -23.97
C PRO A 908 -17.22 -6.83 -23.17
N GLY A 909 -16.98 -6.89 -21.86
CA GLY A 909 -17.28 -5.76 -20.97
C GLY A 909 -18.78 -5.54 -20.76
N THR A 910 -19.59 -6.61 -20.74
CA THR A 910 -21.02 -6.52 -20.38
C THR A 910 -21.48 -7.69 -19.50
N TYR A 911 -22.71 -7.61 -18.95
CA TYR A 911 -23.36 -8.77 -18.33
C TYR A 911 -24.37 -9.40 -19.29
N LEU A 912 -24.21 -10.70 -19.55
CA LEU A 912 -25.18 -11.49 -20.29
C LEU A 912 -26.28 -11.98 -19.34
N THR A 913 -27.54 -11.65 -19.65
CA THR A 913 -28.69 -12.05 -18.82
C THR A 913 -29.35 -13.33 -19.36
N LEU A 914 -29.38 -14.38 -18.54
CA LEU A 914 -30.05 -15.65 -18.80
C LEU A 914 -31.36 -15.73 -18.00
N LYS A 915 -32.50 -15.68 -18.69
CA LYS A 915 -33.83 -15.72 -18.08
C LYS A 915 -34.45 -17.10 -18.27
N CYS A 916 -34.55 -17.90 -17.20
CA CYS A 916 -35.14 -19.23 -17.26
C CYS A 916 -36.05 -19.52 -16.06
N LYS A 917 -36.86 -20.57 -16.19
CA LYS A 917 -37.55 -21.21 -15.07
C LYS A 917 -36.74 -22.43 -14.68
N TRP A 918 -35.82 -22.24 -13.75
CA TRP A 918 -34.86 -23.24 -13.33
C TRP A 918 -35.53 -24.39 -12.57
N LYS A 919 -35.03 -25.60 -12.82
CA LYS A 919 -35.35 -26.85 -12.15
C LYS A 919 -34.07 -27.44 -11.57
N LYS A 920 -34.23 -28.36 -10.63
CA LYS A 920 -33.11 -29.06 -9.99
C LYS A 920 -32.35 -29.84 -11.06
N GLY A 921 -31.04 -29.65 -11.10
CA GLY A 921 -30.15 -30.28 -12.07
C GLY A 921 -30.06 -29.57 -13.41
N ASP A 922 -30.69 -28.39 -13.58
CA ASP A 922 -30.41 -27.56 -14.75
C ASP A 922 -28.95 -27.10 -14.73
N VAL A 923 -28.32 -27.09 -15.90
CA VAL A 923 -26.90 -26.78 -16.08
C VAL A 923 -26.74 -25.62 -17.06
N ILE A 924 -25.86 -24.68 -16.71
CA ILE A 924 -25.35 -23.61 -17.57
C ILE A 924 -23.87 -23.88 -17.79
N ASP A 925 -23.47 -24.22 -19.02
CA ASP A 925 -22.06 -24.31 -19.40
C ASP A 925 -21.65 -23.00 -20.10
N LEU A 926 -20.56 -22.39 -19.62
CA LEU A 926 -19.93 -21.22 -20.23
C LEU A 926 -18.55 -21.62 -20.75
N LYS A 927 -18.21 -21.18 -21.97
CA LYS A 927 -16.86 -21.30 -22.54
C LYS A 927 -16.36 -19.91 -22.95
N ILE A 928 -15.20 -19.54 -22.45
CA ILE A 928 -14.61 -18.19 -22.51
C ILE A 928 -13.15 -18.31 -22.99
N PRO A 929 -12.91 -18.54 -24.29
CA PRO A 929 -11.57 -18.83 -24.81
C PRO A 929 -10.54 -17.75 -24.43
N PHE A 930 -9.44 -18.18 -23.84
CA PHE A 930 -8.33 -17.31 -23.50
C PHE A 930 -7.52 -16.92 -24.73
N GLN A 931 -6.88 -15.76 -24.65
CA GLN A 931 -5.96 -15.24 -25.66
C GLN A 931 -4.89 -14.40 -24.99
N PHE A 932 -3.75 -14.24 -25.67
CA PHE A 932 -2.76 -13.26 -25.26
C PHE A 932 -3.22 -11.85 -25.56
N HIS A 933 -2.94 -10.94 -24.63
CA HIS A 933 -3.06 -9.50 -24.86
C HIS A 933 -1.98 -8.75 -24.07
N LEU A 934 -1.74 -7.50 -24.48
CA LEU A 934 -0.74 -6.63 -23.85
C LEU A 934 -1.45 -5.52 -23.09
N GLN A 935 -0.95 -5.20 -21.89
CA GLN A 935 -1.36 -4.01 -21.14
C GLN A 935 -0.15 -3.07 -20.98
N PRO A 936 -0.08 -2.01 -21.79
CA PRO A 936 1.01 -1.03 -21.75
C PRO A 936 0.97 -0.10 -20.53
N ILE A 937 2.12 0.43 -20.15
CA ILE A 937 2.19 1.60 -19.26
C ILE A 937 1.69 2.83 -20.04
N MET A 938 0.86 3.66 -19.40
CA MET A 938 0.11 4.72 -20.11
C MET A 938 1.00 5.73 -20.85
N ASP A 939 2.13 6.12 -20.27
CA ASP A 939 3.07 7.11 -20.80
C ASP A 939 4.22 6.50 -21.62
N GLN A 940 4.39 5.17 -21.62
CA GLN A 940 5.41 4.47 -22.40
C GLN A 940 4.90 3.12 -22.93
N GLN A 941 4.25 3.13 -24.10
CA GLN A 941 3.43 2.03 -24.60
C GLN A 941 4.22 0.77 -25.03
N ASN A 942 5.50 0.87 -25.39
CA ASN A 942 6.33 -0.32 -25.64
C ASN A 942 6.68 -1.06 -24.35
N ILE A 943 6.59 -0.40 -23.19
CA ILE A 943 6.73 -1.06 -21.90
C ILE A 943 5.38 -1.63 -21.49
N ALA A 944 5.18 -2.93 -21.68
CA ALA A 944 3.89 -3.58 -21.54
C ALA A 944 3.97 -4.93 -20.81
N SER A 945 2.91 -5.26 -20.07
CA SER A 945 2.73 -6.58 -19.47
C SER A 945 2.00 -7.52 -20.41
N LEU A 946 2.37 -8.81 -20.39
CA LEU A 946 1.72 -9.86 -21.15
C LEU A 946 0.68 -10.58 -20.29
N PHE A 947 -0.52 -10.74 -20.81
CA PHE A 947 -1.61 -11.47 -20.17
C PHE A 947 -2.06 -12.66 -21.01
N TYR A 948 -2.57 -13.71 -20.36
CA TYR A 948 -3.35 -14.77 -20.98
C TYR A 948 -4.71 -14.87 -20.27
N GLY A 949 -5.77 -14.45 -20.96
CA GLY A 949 -7.06 -14.20 -20.30
C GLY A 949 -6.92 -13.12 -19.19
N PRO A 950 -7.35 -13.38 -17.94
CA PRO A 950 -7.18 -12.43 -16.84
C PRO A 950 -5.80 -12.47 -16.16
N ILE A 951 -4.95 -13.42 -16.53
CA ILE A 951 -3.74 -13.74 -15.77
C ILE A 951 -2.53 -13.05 -16.36
N LEU A 952 -1.88 -12.22 -15.54
CA LEU A 952 -0.61 -11.60 -15.85
C LEU A 952 0.49 -12.68 -15.80
N LEU A 953 1.28 -12.74 -16.87
CA LEU A 953 2.43 -13.61 -16.99
C LEU A 953 3.71 -12.82 -16.69
N ALA A 954 4.54 -13.37 -15.81
CA ALA A 954 5.83 -12.81 -15.47
C ALA A 954 6.95 -13.66 -16.10
N ALA A 955 7.89 -12.99 -16.76
CA ALA A 955 9.12 -13.64 -17.21
C ALA A 955 9.90 -14.09 -15.97
N GLN A 956 10.35 -15.34 -15.97
CA GLN A 956 11.26 -15.84 -14.95
C GLN A 956 12.67 -15.40 -15.29
N GLU A 957 13.33 -14.73 -14.35
CA GLU A 957 14.67 -14.22 -14.54
C GLU A 957 15.63 -15.05 -13.69
N ASP A 958 16.74 -15.48 -14.29
CA ASP A 958 17.78 -16.20 -13.54
C ASP A 958 18.78 -15.23 -12.89
N GLU A 959 18.89 -14.00 -13.40
CA GLU A 959 19.91 -13.02 -13.03
C GLU A 959 19.32 -11.60 -12.90
N PRO A 960 19.92 -10.71 -12.09
CA PRO A 960 19.56 -9.28 -12.04
C PRO A 960 19.62 -8.60 -13.42
N ARG A 961 18.74 -7.61 -13.66
CA ARG A 961 18.70 -6.83 -14.91
C ARG A 961 18.40 -5.36 -14.65
N LYS A 962 19.04 -4.48 -15.41
CA LYS A 962 18.70 -3.04 -15.47
C LYS A 962 17.67 -2.73 -16.53
N GLU A 963 17.83 -3.37 -17.69
CA GLU A 963 17.00 -3.14 -18.86
C GLU A 963 15.75 -3.99 -18.80
N TRP A 964 14.65 -3.42 -19.29
CA TRP A 964 13.42 -4.16 -19.53
C TRP A 964 13.70 -5.34 -20.46
N ARG A 965 13.08 -6.48 -20.16
CA ARG A 965 13.21 -7.66 -21.01
C ARG A 965 12.63 -7.37 -22.38
N LYS A 966 13.49 -7.43 -23.40
CA LYS A 966 13.08 -7.25 -24.79
C LYS A 966 12.38 -8.50 -25.30
N VAL A 967 11.25 -8.29 -25.96
CA VAL A 967 10.50 -9.35 -26.65
C VAL A 967 10.02 -8.85 -28.01
N THR A 968 10.03 -9.73 -29.00
CA THR A 968 9.48 -9.42 -30.33
C THR A 968 8.25 -10.28 -30.58
N LEU A 969 7.10 -9.64 -30.77
CA LEU A 969 5.81 -10.31 -30.96
C LEU A 969 5.22 -9.97 -32.34
N ASP A 970 4.43 -10.88 -32.89
CA ASP A 970 3.71 -10.64 -34.15
C ASP A 970 2.57 -9.63 -33.93
N ALA A 971 2.54 -8.56 -34.73
CA ALA A 971 1.57 -7.48 -34.55
C ALA A 971 0.11 -7.91 -34.78
N LYS A 972 -0.13 -8.94 -35.60
CA LYS A 972 -1.47 -9.39 -35.98
C LYS A 972 -1.98 -10.49 -35.05
N ASN A 973 -1.09 -11.35 -34.58
CA ASN A 973 -1.45 -12.47 -33.72
C ASN A 973 -0.31 -12.85 -32.76
N LEU A 974 -0.40 -12.35 -31.52
CA LEU A 974 0.61 -12.59 -30.48
C LEU A 974 0.92 -14.09 -30.26
N ASN A 975 -0.05 -14.99 -30.49
CA ASN A 975 0.14 -16.43 -30.37
C ASN A 975 1.24 -16.98 -31.28
N GLU A 976 1.53 -16.34 -32.41
CA GLU A 976 2.54 -16.82 -33.37
C GLU A 976 3.97 -16.70 -32.83
N SER A 977 4.18 -15.89 -31.80
CA SER A 977 5.49 -15.66 -31.18
C SER A 977 5.63 -16.31 -29.81
N ILE A 978 4.60 -17.02 -29.34
CA ILE A 978 4.55 -17.59 -27.99
C ILE A 978 4.28 -19.09 -28.10
N THR A 979 5.11 -19.90 -27.45
CA THR A 979 4.92 -21.36 -27.36
C THR A 979 4.66 -21.74 -25.90
N GLY A 980 4.20 -22.96 -25.61
CA GLY A 980 4.02 -23.42 -24.24
C GLY A 980 2.80 -24.31 -24.02
N ASN A 981 2.44 -24.49 -22.75
CA ASN A 981 1.29 -25.29 -22.32
C ASN A 981 0.26 -24.41 -21.60
N PRO A 982 -0.87 -24.07 -22.25
CA PRO A 982 -1.98 -23.35 -21.64
C PRO A 982 -2.56 -24.02 -20.37
N GLU A 983 -2.56 -25.36 -20.29
CA GLU A 983 -3.12 -26.08 -19.12
C GLU A 983 -2.33 -25.82 -17.84
N ASN A 984 -1.03 -25.53 -17.98
CA ASN A 984 -0.14 -25.19 -16.87
C ASN A 984 0.04 -23.66 -16.72
N LEU A 985 -0.52 -22.86 -17.63
CA LEU A 985 -0.24 -21.43 -17.78
C LEU A 985 1.27 -21.13 -17.91
N GLU A 986 2.02 -22.04 -18.51
CA GLU A 986 3.47 -21.92 -18.68
C GLU A 986 3.81 -21.74 -20.16
N PHE A 987 4.46 -20.63 -20.48
CA PHE A 987 4.76 -20.22 -21.84
C PHE A 987 6.24 -19.90 -22.01
N THR A 988 6.70 -19.87 -23.26
CA THR A 988 8.10 -19.60 -23.61
C THR A 988 8.16 -18.60 -24.75
N ILE A 989 8.99 -17.57 -24.55
CA ILE A 989 9.35 -16.55 -25.54
C ILE A 989 10.86 -16.41 -25.51
N ASP A 990 11.52 -16.58 -26.67
CA ASP A 990 12.98 -16.48 -26.81
C ASP A 990 13.78 -17.31 -25.78
N GLY A 991 13.28 -18.50 -25.45
CA GLY A 991 13.91 -19.43 -24.50
C GLY A 991 13.67 -19.10 -23.01
N VAL A 992 12.90 -18.07 -22.69
CA VAL A 992 12.57 -17.67 -21.33
C VAL A 992 11.16 -18.12 -20.94
N THR A 993 11.02 -18.68 -19.75
CA THR A 993 9.73 -19.13 -19.22
C THR A 993 8.90 -17.97 -18.68
N TYR A 994 7.61 -17.97 -18.98
CA TYR A 994 6.59 -17.06 -18.49
C TYR A 994 5.53 -17.88 -17.77
N LYS A 995 5.21 -17.52 -16.53
CA LYS A 995 4.17 -18.17 -15.72
C LYS A 995 3.36 -17.15 -14.95
N PRO A 996 2.22 -17.51 -14.31
CA PRO A 996 1.42 -16.57 -13.56
C PRO A 996 2.23 -15.83 -12.51
N PHE A 997 2.01 -14.53 -12.37
CA PHE A 997 2.76 -13.72 -11.42
C PHE A 997 2.52 -14.14 -9.96
N TYR A 998 1.33 -14.69 -9.67
CA TYR A 998 1.02 -15.26 -8.36
C TYR A 998 1.75 -16.57 -8.03
N ASP A 999 2.40 -17.19 -9.01
CA ASP A 999 3.26 -18.38 -8.86
C ASP A 999 4.74 -18.06 -9.14
N SER A 1000 5.11 -16.78 -9.23
CA SER A 1000 6.49 -16.32 -9.42
C SER A 1000 7.08 -15.85 -8.10
N TYR A 1001 8.02 -16.59 -7.52
CA TYR A 1001 8.64 -16.25 -6.23
C TYR A 1001 10.10 -15.82 -6.34
N GLY A 1002 10.80 -16.21 -7.42
CA GLY A 1002 12.14 -15.73 -7.75
C GLY A 1002 12.16 -14.37 -8.45
N ARG A 1003 13.29 -14.07 -9.09
CA ARG A 1003 13.42 -12.85 -9.91
C ARG A 1003 12.45 -12.89 -11.07
N HIS A 1004 11.85 -11.76 -11.37
CA HIS A 1004 10.84 -11.66 -12.41
C HIS A 1004 10.83 -10.32 -13.14
N SER A 1005 10.34 -10.35 -14.38
CA SER A 1005 9.97 -9.15 -15.14
C SER A 1005 8.50 -9.21 -15.52
N VAL A 1006 7.71 -8.26 -15.02
CA VAL A 1006 6.26 -8.13 -15.29
C VAL A 1006 5.98 -7.18 -16.46
N TYR A 1007 6.79 -6.13 -16.60
CA TYR A 1007 6.78 -5.26 -17.76
C TYR A 1007 7.95 -5.62 -18.68
N LEU A 1008 7.68 -5.62 -19.98
CA LEU A 1008 8.59 -6.03 -21.05
C LEU A 1008 8.77 -4.86 -22.01
N ASP A 1009 9.92 -4.75 -22.66
CA ASP A 1009 10.13 -3.87 -23.80
C ASP A 1009 9.73 -4.58 -25.10
N VAL A 1010 8.51 -4.32 -25.54
CA VAL A 1010 7.85 -5.05 -26.63
C VAL A 1010 8.09 -4.36 -27.96
N THR A 1011 8.66 -5.10 -28.91
CA THR A 1011 8.69 -4.75 -30.33
C THR A 1011 7.68 -5.58 -31.10
N LEU A 1012 6.94 -4.96 -32.03
CA LEU A 1012 6.04 -5.67 -32.93
C LEU A 1012 6.67 -5.82 -34.32
N LYS A 1013 6.62 -7.03 -34.90
CA LYS A 1013 7.13 -7.34 -36.24
C LYS A 1013 6.01 -7.51 -37.27
#